data_AF-A0A4Q7QNL0-F1
#
_entry.id   AF-A0A4Q7QNL0-F1
#
_cell.length_a   1.000
_cell.length_b   1.000
_cell.length_c   1.000
_cell.angle_alpha   90.00
_cell.angle_beta   90.00
_cell.angle_gamma   90.00
#
_symmetry.space_group_name_H-M   'P 1'
#
loop_
_entity.id
_entity.type
_entity.pdbx_description
1 polymer ?
#
loop_
_entity_poly.entity_id
_entity_poly.type
_entity_poly.pdbx_seq_one_letter_code
_entity_poly.pdbx_strand_id
1 'polypeptide(L)'
;MFLGKRQLHSLIVLCLIISLFSTAMLSGGKKAEAAHDLVNPNQFYTYDEMITDMKELAAHYPSLISYKEIGRSEYNRPIYAIKLGKGNANVFVNGSHHAREWISTNLSMDMIDEYASAYTNGDYIGKYNVRDILNKTTMWFVPMVNPDGVTLQQYGLSKFPSADHWKLINMNEGSTNFQRWKANARGVDLNRQYDADWANIKNNKSGPSWSNYKGTAPVNQAESRAIVNFTNQINPEMAVAYHTSGEILYWNFHQTGSWKERDHKYAQTIGYMTGYDLVYPGTNPSGGGFTDWFIIKYKRPGFTPELGNYAGNTHVPVSEYPAIWSQNKYVGLYVAQEGYKLYLKSPRYNPEQKITVQINGKTFSYDENAYLKDGRTFVPVRGVFEELEATVNYNASTGEIKATRWDRRVTLKVGSTTATVVTDQGTSTITFDTAPQISDGRTMVPLRFIANALGAETKWNNDTYTASITDNYVKYSKVKNPDPVSVTINGAVQNFDPAAHMYGYDTVYLPLRDLLTAMGATVTYKDYVATAVKDNTTMVINLKERTISVNGKYIFVSEPAILDQNTTMLPVRIISNAFGFDVSWSPSEWTVHITTDEAPAATPAEEPVAEEPVQEVTTSPETSNIEEQPETQTEEDPSKASEGGTSDEEATNEKQLNETDPTAEESVLEEQTSTENNGQEDTKVDSQTVSE
;
A
#
# COMPACT_ATOMS: atom_id res chain seq x y z
N MET A 1 -54.97 30.23 -33.78
CA MET A 1 -53.64 30.42 -34.40
C MET A 1 -53.03 29.04 -34.59
N PHE A 2 -53.14 28.48 -35.80
CA PHE A 2 -52.61 27.15 -36.11
C PHE A 2 -51.11 27.27 -36.41
N LEU A 3 -50.24 26.81 -35.52
CA LEU A 3 -48.86 26.51 -35.91
C LEU A 3 -48.87 25.22 -36.74
N GLY A 4 -48.44 25.32 -38.01
CA GLY A 4 -48.40 24.20 -38.94
C GLY A 4 -47.48 23.08 -38.44
N LYS A 5 -47.84 21.83 -38.75
CA LYS A 5 -47.16 20.59 -38.32
C LYS A 5 -45.63 20.59 -38.46
N ARG A 6 -45.06 21.39 -39.38
CA ARG A 6 -43.60 21.56 -39.54
C ARG A 6 -42.94 22.38 -38.42
N GLN A 7 -43.60 23.41 -37.89
CA GLN A 7 -43.06 24.19 -36.77
C GLN A 7 -43.13 23.45 -35.43
N LEU A 8 -44.11 22.57 -35.25
CA LEU A 8 -44.20 21.72 -34.06
C LEU A 8 -43.08 20.65 -34.03
N HIS A 9 -42.71 20.10 -35.19
CA HIS A 9 -41.56 19.19 -35.30
C HIS A 9 -40.23 19.91 -35.04
N SER A 10 -40.04 21.13 -35.55
CA SER A 10 -38.85 21.93 -35.24
C SER A 10 -38.78 22.32 -33.77
N LEU A 11 -39.90 22.57 -33.10
CA LEU A 11 -39.93 22.90 -31.67
C LEU A 11 -39.67 21.66 -30.79
N ILE A 12 -40.19 20.50 -31.16
CA ILE A 12 -39.94 19.22 -30.45
C ILE A 12 -38.49 18.76 -30.66
N VAL A 13 -37.92 18.91 -31.86
CA VAL A 13 -36.51 18.62 -32.12
C VAL A 13 -35.59 19.62 -31.40
N LEU A 14 -35.96 20.90 -31.31
CA LEU A 14 -35.22 21.91 -30.54
C LEU A 14 -35.29 21.63 -29.03
N CYS A 15 -36.46 21.23 -28.49
CA CYS A 15 -36.58 20.82 -27.09
C CYS A 15 -35.86 19.50 -26.78
N LEU A 16 -35.81 18.55 -27.71
CA LEU A 16 -35.01 17.32 -27.57
C LEU A 16 -33.51 17.62 -27.63
N ILE A 17 -33.05 18.48 -28.54
CA ILE A 17 -31.63 18.90 -28.61
C ILE A 17 -31.24 19.72 -27.38
N ILE A 18 -32.11 20.60 -26.87
CA ILE A 18 -31.86 21.34 -25.62
C ILE A 18 -31.90 20.39 -24.42
N SER A 19 -32.77 19.37 -24.38
CA SER A 19 -32.75 18.35 -23.31
C SER A 19 -31.52 17.44 -23.39
N LEU A 20 -31.06 17.08 -24.59
CA LEU A 20 -29.83 16.31 -24.83
C LEU A 20 -28.57 17.12 -24.52
N PHE A 21 -28.58 18.45 -24.74
CA PHE A 21 -27.49 19.34 -24.29
C PHE A 21 -27.56 19.66 -22.79
N SER A 22 -28.75 19.59 -22.17
CA SER A 22 -28.90 19.77 -20.72
C SER A 22 -28.51 18.51 -19.94
N THR A 23 -28.66 17.32 -20.51
CA THR A 23 -28.21 16.05 -19.90
C THR A 23 -26.76 15.70 -20.23
N ALA A 24 -26.19 16.21 -21.33
CA ALA A 24 -24.78 16.02 -21.68
C ALA A 24 -23.81 16.94 -20.89
N MET A 25 -24.32 17.96 -20.19
CA MET A 25 -23.53 18.83 -19.30
C MET A 25 -23.55 18.39 -17.82
N LEU A 26 -24.20 17.27 -17.49
CA LEU A 26 -24.28 16.75 -16.11
C LEU A 26 -23.76 15.31 -15.94
N SER A 27 -23.21 14.69 -16.97
CA SER A 27 -22.58 13.36 -16.85
C SER A 27 -21.11 13.33 -17.29
N GLY A 28 -20.47 14.50 -17.41
CA GLY A 28 -19.04 14.57 -17.20
C GLY A 28 -18.81 14.24 -15.74
N GLY A 29 -18.61 12.97 -15.42
CA GLY A 29 -18.09 12.57 -14.12
C GLY A 29 -16.80 13.34 -13.92
N LYS A 30 -16.87 14.51 -13.26
CA LYS A 30 -15.72 15.05 -12.56
C LYS A 30 -15.25 13.86 -11.74
N LYS A 31 -14.03 13.37 -12.01
CA LYS A 31 -13.28 12.71 -10.94
C LYS A 31 -13.54 13.56 -9.72
N ALA A 32 -14.07 12.98 -8.64
CA ALA A 32 -14.10 13.70 -7.37
C ALA A 32 -12.66 14.17 -7.16
N GLU A 33 -12.44 15.46 -7.37
CA GLU A 33 -11.16 16.10 -7.22
C GLU A 33 -10.81 15.83 -5.75
N ALA A 34 -9.66 15.21 -5.49
CA ALA A 34 -9.22 15.10 -4.10
C ALA A 34 -9.17 16.53 -3.58
N ALA A 35 -9.95 16.84 -2.55
CA ALA A 35 -9.98 18.18 -2.00
C ALA A 35 -8.57 18.46 -1.46
N HIS A 36 -7.84 19.34 -2.13
CA HIS A 36 -6.75 20.08 -1.50
C HIS A 36 -7.35 20.95 -0.39
N ASP A 37 -6.60 21.23 0.69
CA ASP A 37 -7.00 22.02 1.88
C ASP A 37 -7.65 21.23 3.04
N LEU A 38 -7.23 19.98 3.29
CA LEU A 38 -7.60 19.28 4.53
C LEU A 38 -6.81 19.82 5.74
N VAL A 39 -5.59 20.27 5.50
CA VAL A 39 -4.77 20.99 6.47
C VAL A 39 -4.90 22.48 6.21
N ASN A 40 -5.22 23.27 7.24
CA ASN A 40 -5.00 24.71 7.21
C ASN A 40 -3.66 25.01 7.90
N PRO A 41 -2.59 25.31 7.16
CA PRO A 41 -1.28 25.53 7.75
C PRO A 41 -1.03 27.01 8.09
N ASN A 42 -1.86 27.93 7.62
CA ASN A 42 -1.76 29.37 7.86
C ASN A 42 -2.47 29.78 9.16
N GLN A 43 -2.29 28.99 10.21
CA GLN A 43 -2.90 29.23 11.52
C GLN A 43 -1.93 28.92 12.66
N PHE A 44 -2.32 29.37 13.85
CA PHE A 44 -1.73 28.88 15.08
C PHE A 44 -2.05 27.39 15.20
N TYR A 45 -1.05 26.53 15.10
CA TYR A 45 -1.26 25.09 14.92
C TYR A 45 -0.85 24.34 16.18
N THR A 46 -1.83 23.71 16.80
CA THR A 46 -1.77 23.09 18.11
C THR A 46 -1.59 21.59 17.99
N TYR A 47 -1.27 20.93 19.10
CA TYR A 47 -1.25 19.47 19.14
C TYR A 47 -2.62 18.86 18.75
N ASP A 48 -3.73 19.44 19.22
CA ASP A 48 -5.07 18.91 18.95
C ASP A 48 -5.49 19.09 17.48
N GLU A 49 -5.11 20.19 16.83
CA GLU A 49 -5.29 20.39 15.38
C GLU A 49 -4.45 19.38 14.60
N MET A 50 -3.16 19.20 14.93
CA MET A 50 -2.32 18.18 14.31
C MET A 50 -2.95 16.78 14.38
N ILE A 51 -3.52 16.40 15.53
CA ILE A 51 -4.17 15.10 15.70
C ILE A 51 -5.45 14.98 14.86
N THR A 52 -6.22 16.06 14.75
CA THR A 52 -7.45 16.10 13.96
C THR A 52 -7.11 15.92 12.48
N ASP A 53 -6.21 16.75 11.96
CA ASP A 53 -5.82 16.75 10.56
C ASP A 53 -5.11 15.44 10.17
N MET A 54 -4.27 14.87 11.05
CA MET A 54 -3.67 13.54 10.84
C MET A 54 -4.73 12.45 10.63
N LYS A 55 -5.79 12.46 11.45
CA LYS A 55 -6.86 11.46 11.36
C LYS A 55 -7.68 11.66 10.10
N GLU A 56 -7.96 12.91 9.74
CA GLU A 56 -8.70 13.27 8.53
C GLU A 56 -7.92 12.87 7.27
N LEU A 57 -6.63 13.23 7.19
CA LEU A 57 -5.73 12.82 6.10
C LEU A 57 -5.67 11.30 5.93
N ALA A 58 -5.54 10.54 7.02
CA ALA A 58 -5.51 9.08 6.96
C ALA A 58 -6.85 8.47 6.53
N ALA A 59 -7.97 9.08 6.93
CA ALA A 59 -9.31 8.66 6.50
C ALA A 59 -9.57 8.99 5.02
N HIS A 60 -9.05 10.12 4.53
CA HIS A 60 -9.21 10.57 3.15
C HIS A 60 -8.31 9.81 2.18
N TYR A 61 -7.08 9.47 2.61
CA TYR A 61 -6.09 8.76 1.78
C TYR A 61 -5.68 7.39 2.36
N PRO A 62 -6.60 6.46 2.65
CA PRO A 62 -6.33 5.25 3.43
C PRO A 62 -5.39 4.24 2.73
N SER A 63 -5.19 4.38 1.42
CA SER A 63 -4.22 3.55 0.68
C SER A 63 -2.79 4.11 0.68
N LEU A 64 -2.61 5.37 1.09
CA LEU A 64 -1.37 6.12 0.96
C LEU A 64 -0.85 6.62 2.32
N ILE A 65 -1.76 7.01 3.22
CA ILE A 65 -1.47 7.52 4.54
C ILE A 65 -1.91 6.51 5.61
N SER A 66 -1.02 6.28 6.57
CA SER A 66 -1.36 5.65 7.85
C SER A 66 -0.54 6.30 8.97
N TYR A 67 -0.94 6.14 10.21
CA TYR A 67 -0.18 6.69 11.35
C TYR A 67 -0.09 5.68 12.48
N LYS A 68 0.90 5.86 13.36
CA LYS A 68 1.05 5.06 14.59
C LYS A 68 1.66 5.89 15.72
N GLU A 69 1.26 5.55 16.94
CA GLU A 69 1.95 6.03 18.14
C GLU A 69 3.32 5.36 18.23
N ILE A 70 4.39 6.15 18.33
CA ILE A 70 5.79 5.67 18.42
C ILE A 70 6.37 5.80 19.84
N GLY A 71 5.61 6.43 20.73
CA GLY A 71 5.96 6.66 22.13
C GLY A 71 5.05 7.71 22.74
N ARG A 72 5.31 8.06 24.00
CA ARG A 72 4.62 9.13 24.71
C ARG A 72 5.64 10.08 25.34
N SER A 73 5.27 11.34 25.44
CA SER A 73 6.06 12.40 26.08
C SER A 73 6.12 12.26 27.60
N GLU A 74 6.89 13.12 28.25
CA GLU A 74 7.06 13.14 29.72
C GLU A 74 5.77 13.47 30.51
N TYR A 75 4.78 14.10 29.86
CA TYR A 75 3.41 14.32 30.36
C TYR A 75 2.39 13.43 29.64
N ASN A 76 2.83 12.31 29.07
CA ASN A 76 1.99 11.24 28.54
C ASN A 76 1.12 11.64 27.32
N ARG A 77 1.55 12.64 26.54
CA ARG A 77 0.96 12.91 25.21
C ARG A 77 1.54 11.94 24.19
N PRO A 78 0.71 11.25 23.38
CA PRO A 78 1.20 10.40 22.30
C PRO A 78 2.04 11.16 21.27
N ILE A 79 3.14 10.55 20.84
CA ILE A 79 3.99 11.03 19.75
C ILE A 79 3.66 10.18 18.53
N TYR A 80 3.18 10.80 17.47
CA TYR A 80 2.74 10.11 16.26
C TYR A 80 3.76 10.19 15.14
N ALA A 81 3.96 9.06 14.46
CA ALA A 81 4.58 9.01 13.15
C ALA A 81 3.50 8.81 12.08
N ILE A 82 3.56 9.62 11.02
CA ILE A 82 2.66 9.58 9.87
C ILE A 82 3.44 9.03 8.68
N LYS A 83 2.94 7.94 8.10
CA LYS A 83 3.44 7.34 6.86
C LYS A 83 2.78 8.03 5.67
N LEU A 84 3.56 8.37 4.65
CA LEU A 84 3.08 8.78 3.34
C LEU A 84 3.86 8.04 2.25
N GLY A 85 3.16 7.25 1.43
CA GLY A 85 3.77 6.51 0.32
C GLY A 85 3.74 5.00 0.46
N LYS A 86 4.22 4.32 -0.57
CA LYS A 86 4.07 2.87 -0.78
C LYS A 86 5.39 2.15 -1.05
N GLY A 87 6.48 2.89 -1.26
CA GLY A 87 7.73 2.29 -1.67
C GLY A 87 8.67 1.91 -0.52
N ASN A 88 9.75 1.22 -0.87
CA ASN A 88 10.63 0.53 0.09
C ASN A 88 11.80 1.39 0.57
N ALA A 89 12.19 2.39 -0.21
CA ALA A 89 13.12 3.39 0.28
C ALA A 89 12.42 4.21 1.37
N ASN A 90 13.02 4.34 2.54
CA ASN A 90 12.45 5.13 3.63
C ASN A 90 13.20 6.44 3.75
N VAL A 91 12.50 7.56 3.92
CA VAL A 91 13.09 8.84 4.32
C VAL A 91 12.35 9.38 5.54
N PHE A 92 13.01 10.22 6.32
CA PHE A 92 12.46 10.68 7.60
C PHE A 92 12.47 12.21 7.72
N VAL A 93 11.30 12.80 7.95
CA VAL A 93 11.11 14.21 8.22
C VAL A 93 10.58 14.37 9.64
N ASN A 94 11.13 15.28 10.42
CA ASN A 94 10.63 15.58 11.76
C ASN A 94 10.75 17.07 12.08
N GLY A 95 9.98 17.53 13.05
CA GLY A 95 9.95 18.93 13.47
C GLY A 95 9.52 19.09 14.93
N SER A 96 9.57 20.33 15.39
CA SER A 96 9.24 20.73 16.77
C SER A 96 9.95 19.89 17.83
N HIS A 97 11.24 19.63 17.65
CA HIS A 97 12.11 19.23 18.76
C HIS A 97 12.12 20.31 19.84
N HIS A 98 12.19 21.57 19.41
CA HIS A 98 12.07 22.72 20.28
C HIS A 98 10.64 23.25 20.34
N ALA A 99 10.21 23.58 21.55
CA ALA A 99 8.84 23.98 21.87
C ALA A 99 8.33 25.22 21.12
N ARG A 100 9.17 26.24 20.94
CA ARG A 100 8.82 27.49 20.24
C ARG A 100 8.91 27.40 18.71
N GLU A 101 9.42 26.32 18.16
CA GLU A 101 9.72 26.19 16.72
C GLU A 101 8.59 25.42 16.01
N TRP A 102 7.35 25.61 16.49
CA TRP A 102 6.19 24.79 16.15
C TRP A 102 5.66 25.00 14.73
N ILE A 103 6.05 26.08 14.03
CA ILE A 103 5.71 26.29 12.61
C ILE A 103 6.29 25.19 11.70
N SER A 104 7.32 24.45 12.18
CA SER A 104 7.81 23.23 11.52
C SER A 104 6.76 22.09 11.48
N THR A 105 5.83 22.05 12.44
CA THR A 105 4.67 21.16 12.41
C THR A 105 3.72 21.56 11.28
N ASN A 106 3.41 22.85 11.13
CA ASN A 106 2.57 23.35 10.03
C ASN A 106 3.13 22.89 8.68
N LEU A 107 4.42 23.13 8.44
CA LEU A 107 5.10 22.75 7.21
C LEU A 107 5.01 21.24 6.94
N SER A 108 5.25 20.43 7.98
CA SER A 108 5.20 18.97 7.86
C SER A 108 3.79 18.47 7.51
N MET A 109 2.75 19.05 8.13
CA MET A 109 1.37 18.67 7.87
C MET A 109 0.89 19.10 6.49
N ASP A 110 1.28 20.30 6.05
CA ASP A 110 0.98 20.82 4.70
C ASP A 110 1.67 20.00 3.61
N MET A 111 2.93 19.60 3.82
CA MET A 111 3.62 18.65 2.92
C MET A 111 2.85 17.34 2.79
N ILE A 112 2.31 16.79 3.90
CA ILE A 112 1.55 15.54 3.85
C ILE A 112 0.29 15.70 3.01
N ASP A 113 -0.46 16.79 3.21
CA ASP A 113 -1.70 17.07 2.48
C ASP A 113 -1.45 17.29 0.98
N GLU A 114 -0.61 18.27 0.63
CA GLU A 114 -0.27 18.62 -0.75
C GLU A 114 0.27 17.40 -1.51
N TYR A 115 1.19 16.64 -0.90
CA TYR A 115 1.78 15.48 -1.58
C TYR A 115 0.78 14.33 -1.75
N ALA A 116 -0.15 14.14 -0.80
CA ALA A 116 -1.18 13.11 -0.91
C ALA A 116 -2.24 13.47 -1.97
N SER A 117 -2.62 14.74 -2.03
CA SER A 117 -3.50 15.28 -3.07
C SER A 117 -2.86 15.11 -4.45
N ALA A 118 -1.62 15.59 -4.64
CA ALA A 118 -0.88 15.45 -5.89
C ALA A 118 -0.67 13.98 -6.29
N TYR A 119 -0.38 13.08 -5.34
CA TYR A 119 -0.31 11.64 -5.61
C TYR A 119 -1.64 11.10 -6.14
N THR A 120 -2.76 11.51 -5.55
CA THR A 120 -4.10 11.00 -5.86
C THR A 120 -4.59 11.50 -7.22
N ASN A 121 -4.25 12.74 -7.57
CA ASN A 121 -4.59 13.33 -8.86
C ASN A 121 -3.63 12.88 -9.97
N GLY A 122 -2.40 12.51 -9.61
CA GLY A 122 -1.34 12.16 -10.56
C GLY A 122 -0.56 13.38 -11.04
N ASP A 123 -0.51 14.40 -10.20
CA ASP A 123 0.05 15.70 -10.51
C ASP A 123 1.55 15.75 -10.23
N TYR A 124 2.16 16.80 -10.77
CA TYR A 124 3.52 17.19 -10.50
C TYR A 124 3.52 18.36 -9.53
N ILE A 125 4.48 18.38 -8.60
CA ILE A 125 4.79 19.56 -7.81
C ILE A 125 6.12 20.09 -8.33
N GLY A 126 6.08 21.19 -9.09
CA GLY A 126 7.23 21.65 -9.86
C GLY A 126 7.71 20.58 -10.85
N LYS A 127 8.95 20.10 -10.71
CA LYS A 127 9.53 19.05 -11.56
C LYS A 127 9.31 17.62 -11.05
N TYR A 128 8.69 17.46 -9.88
CA TYR A 128 8.62 16.18 -9.18
C TYR A 128 7.33 15.44 -9.53
N ASN A 129 7.43 14.26 -10.14
CA ASN A 129 6.31 13.36 -10.30
C ASN A 129 5.99 12.70 -8.95
N VAL A 130 4.99 13.23 -8.25
CA VAL A 130 4.70 12.85 -6.86
C VAL A 130 4.26 11.38 -6.78
N ARG A 131 3.48 10.91 -7.75
CA ARG A 131 3.02 9.53 -7.81
C ARG A 131 4.17 8.54 -7.97
N ASP A 132 5.10 8.81 -8.88
CA ASP A 132 6.27 7.97 -9.08
C ASP A 132 7.16 7.92 -7.83
N ILE A 133 7.44 9.09 -7.24
CA ILE A 133 8.28 9.20 -6.05
C ILE A 133 7.69 8.41 -4.89
N LEU A 134 6.42 8.62 -4.56
CA LEU A 134 5.78 7.94 -3.43
C LEU A 134 5.42 6.47 -3.71
N ASN A 135 5.46 6.01 -4.97
CA ASN A 135 5.43 4.58 -5.29
C ASN A 135 6.77 3.89 -5.01
N LYS A 136 7.88 4.62 -5.06
CA LYS A 136 9.26 4.13 -4.85
C LYS A 136 9.79 4.37 -3.44
N THR A 137 9.23 5.37 -2.75
CA THR A 137 9.63 5.80 -1.41
C THR A 137 8.44 5.82 -0.45
N THR A 138 8.71 5.52 0.83
CA THR A 138 7.86 5.86 1.96
C THR A 138 8.51 7.01 2.72
N MET A 139 7.79 8.12 2.84
CA MET A 139 8.15 9.23 3.71
C MET A 139 7.51 9.03 5.08
N TRP A 140 8.32 9.08 6.13
CA TRP A 140 7.82 9.13 7.50
C TRP A 140 7.94 10.54 8.03
N PHE A 141 6.87 11.04 8.64
CA PHE A 141 6.83 12.33 9.30
C PHE A 141 6.61 12.13 10.80
N VAL A 142 7.38 12.82 11.64
CA VAL A 142 7.00 13.08 13.04
C VAL A 142 6.85 14.60 13.18
N PRO A 143 5.67 15.17 12.91
CA PRO A 143 5.49 16.62 12.82
C PRO A 143 5.77 17.35 14.13
N MET A 144 5.50 16.70 15.27
CA MET A 144 5.67 17.28 16.60
C MET A 144 6.38 16.31 17.54
N VAL A 145 7.69 16.45 17.67
CA VAL A 145 8.51 15.64 18.58
C VAL A 145 8.29 16.01 20.04
N ASN A 146 8.04 17.30 20.33
CA ASN A 146 7.90 17.84 21.68
C ASN A 146 6.48 18.34 21.98
N PRO A 147 5.46 17.47 22.02
CA PRO A 147 4.08 17.93 22.20
C PRO A 147 3.84 18.64 23.53
N ASP A 148 4.58 18.28 24.59
CA ASP A 148 4.47 18.96 25.88
C ASP A 148 5.09 20.35 25.84
N GLY A 149 6.30 20.49 25.33
CA GLY A 149 6.97 21.77 25.23
C GLY A 149 6.19 22.74 24.34
N VAL A 150 5.72 22.30 23.17
CA VAL A 150 4.86 23.12 22.29
C VAL A 150 3.62 23.58 23.03
N THR A 151 2.91 22.65 23.71
CA THR A 151 1.72 23.00 24.51
C THR A 151 2.05 24.03 25.60
N LEU A 152 3.18 23.89 26.29
CA LEU A 152 3.62 24.83 27.33
C LEU A 152 3.91 26.22 26.76
N GLN A 153 4.60 26.30 25.62
CA GLN A 153 4.89 27.56 24.96
C GLN A 153 3.59 28.25 24.52
N GLN A 154 2.64 27.48 23.98
CA GLN A 154 1.39 27.98 23.41
C GLN A 154 0.37 28.43 24.46
N TYR A 155 0.20 27.64 25.53
CA TYR A 155 -0.88 27.81 26.50
C TYR A 155 -0.40 28.18 27.91
N GLY A 156 0.91 28.23 28.13
CA GLY A 156 1.50 28.38 29.45
C GLY A 156 1.05 27.27 30.40
N LEU A 157 0.83 27.64 31.66
CA LEU A 157 0.52 26.70 32.75
C LEU A 157 -0.90 26.10 32.67
N SER A 158 -1.79 26.66 31.86
CA SER A 158 -3.21 26.28 31.83
C SER A 158 -3.47 24.83 31.41
N LYS A 159 -2.53 24.20 30.70
CA LYS A 159 -2.59 22.82 30.22
C LYS A 159 -1.68 21.86 30.99
N PHE A 160 -1.17 22.28 32.14
CA PHE A 160 -0.26 21.52 33.01
C PHE A 160 -0.84 21.35 34.41
N PRO A 161 -0.53 20.22 35.09
CA PRO A 161 -0.96 20.02 36.47
C PRO A 161 -0.47 21.13 37.40
N SER A 162 -1.33 21.64 38.27
CA SER A 162 -0.98 22.72 39.21
C SER A 162 0.22 22.38 40.10
N ALA A 163 0.44 21.09 40.40
CA ALA A 163 1.57 20.61 41.17
C ALA A 163 2.94 20.84 40.49
N ASP A 164 2.98 21.02 39.17
CA ASP A 164 4.19 21.24 38.40
C ASP A 164 4.42 22.71 38.03
N HIS A 165 3.44 23.60 38.27
CA HIS A 165 3.51 25.02 37.91
C HIS A 165 4.74 25.72 38.47
N TRP A 166 5.03 25.53 39.76
CA TRP A 166 6.20 26.15 40.39
C TRP A 166 7.52 25.67 39.79
N LYS A 167 7.62 24.39 39.38
CA LYS A 167 8.83 23.85 38.74
C LYS A 167 9.02 24.47 37.35
N LEU A 168 7.94 24.56 36.58
CA LEU A 168 7.95 25.17 35.25
C LEU A 168 8.36 26.65 35.30
N ILE A 169 7.80 27.41 36.25
CA ILE A 169 8.18 28.80 36.50
C ILE A 169 9.65 28.91 36.92
N ASN A 170 10.11 28.04 37.83
CA ASN A 170 11.50 28.05 38.29
C ASN A 170 12.49 27.74 37.15
N MET A 171 12.20 26.73 36.32
CA MET A 171 12.98 26.43 35.11
C MET A 171 12.93 27.56 34.07
N ASN A 172 11.89 28.40 34.12
CA ASN A 172 11.72 29.60 33.31
C ASN A 172 12.24 30.88 34.00
N GLU A 173 13.17 30.74 34.95
CA GLU A 173 13.83 31.88 35.62
C GLU A 173 12.83 32.81 36.35
N GLY A 174 11.74 32.24 36.89
CA GLY A 174 10.69 32.98 37.59
C GLY A 174 9.60 33.56 36.68
N SER A 175 9.75 33.45 35.36
CA SER A 175 8.78 33.98 34.39
C SER A 175 7.56 33.07 34.24
N THR A 176 6.37 33.68 34.22
CA THR A 176 5.12 33.02 33.81
C THR A 176 4.83 33.14 32.31
N ASN A 177 5.67 33.87 31.56
CA ASN A 177 5.61 33.97 30.11
C ASN A 177 6.50 32.88 29.49
N PHE A 178 5.87 31.90 28.83
CA PHE A 178 6.52 30.73 28.24
C PHE A 178 6.82 30.87 26.75
N GLN A 179 6.62 32.03 26.11
CA GLN A 179 6.88 32.22 24.68
C GLN A 179 8.33 31.90 24.27
N ARG A 180 9.29 32.09 25.19
CA ARG A 180 10.72 31.75 24.96
C ARG A 180 11.05 30.27 25.09
N TRP A 181 10.14 29.46 25.63
CA TRP A 181 10.41 28.09 26.04
C TRP A 181 10.89 27.24 24.86
N LYS A 182 12.04 26.58 25.01
CA LYS A 182 12.70 25.78 23.96
C LYS A 182 12.69 24.30 24.29
N ALA A 183 12.94 23.94 25.55
CA ALA A 183 13.06 22.56 26.03
C ALA A 183 11.74 21.75 25.99
N ASN A 184 11.78 20.47 26.34
CA ASN A 184 10.58 19.73 26.75
C ASN A 184 10.05 20.26 28.10
N ALA A 185 8.88 19.79 28.54
CA ALA A 185 8.28 20.28 29.79
C ALA A 185 8.97 19.73 31.08
N ARG A 186 10.04 18.93 30.94
CA ARG A 186 10.99 18.59 32.02
C ARG A 186 12.24 19.47 32.02
N GLY A 187 12.29 20.48 31.14
CA GLY A 187 13.42 21.41 31.04
C GLY A 187 14.65 20.82 30.39
N VAL A 188 14.52 19.77 29.58
CA VAL A 188 15.61 19.17 28.80
C VAL A 188 15.48 19.56 27.34
N ASP A 189 16.57 20.06 26.76
CA ASP A 189 16.69 20.38 25.35
C ASP A 189 16.77 19.09 24.51
N LEU A 190 15.71 18.78 23.76
CA LEU A 190 15.61 17.51 23.03
C LEU A 190 16.62 17.41 21.89
N ASN A 191 17.06 18.53 21.30
CA ASN A 191 18.11 18.52 20.27
C ASN A 191 19.52 18.57 20.87
N ARG A 192 19.65 18.21 22.15
CA ARG A 192 20.90 17.92 22.85
C ARG A 192 20.89 16.55 23.52
N GLN A 193 19.91 15.71 23.17
CA GLN A 193 19.69 14.39 23.78
C GLN A 193 20.23 13.24 22.92
N TYR A 194 20.80 13.49 21.75
CA TYR A 194 21.30 12.41 20.90
C TYR A 194 22.76 12.08 21.21
N ASP A 195 23.13 10.81 21.02
CA ASP A 195 24.49 10.32 21.28
C ASP A 195 25.43 10.68 20.13
N ALA A 196 25.72 11.97 20.01
CA ALA A 196 26.62 12.54 19.03
C ALA A 196 27.49 13.60 19.72
N ASP A 197 28.71 13.22 20.09
CA ASP A 197 29.62 14.07 20.87
C ASP A 197 28.96 14.68 22.13
N TRP A 198 28.07 13.91 22.77
CA TRP A 198 27.20 14.42 23.84
C TRP A 198 27.98 14.93 25.07
N ALA A 199 29.16 14.35 25.31
CA ALA A 199 30.04 14.76 26.40
C ALA A 199 30.53 16.20 26.23
N ASN A 200 30.78 16.64 24.99
CA ASN A 200 31.45 17.91 24.67
C ASN A 200 30.49 19.01 24.18
N ILE A 201 29.17 18.82 24.36
CA ILE A 201 28.15 19.83 24.03
C ILE A 201 28.47 21.17 24.70
N LYS A 202 28.53 22.23 23.89
CA LYS A 202 28.81 23.60 24.35
C LYS A 202 27.57 24.27 24.94
N ASN A 203 27.80 25.27 25.80
CA ASN A 203 26.77 26.12 26.41
C ASN A 203 25.68 25.34 27.19
N ASN A 204 26.05 24.19 27.76
CA ASN A 204 25.13 23.36 28.53
C ASN A 204 24.75 24.03 29.86
N LYS A 205 23.45 24.10 30.17
CA LYS A 205 22.97 24.49 31.51
C LYS A 205 23.29 23.40 32.53
N SER A 206 23.46 23.76 33.80
CA SER A 206 23.80 22.81 34.87
C SER A 206 22.62 21.92 35.30
N GLY A 207 21.39 22.34 35.01
CA GLY A 207 20.17 21.61 35.36
C GLY A 207 18.99 22.01 34.48
N PRO A 208 17.80 21.40 34.72
CA PRO A 208 16.58 21.66 33.98
C PRO A 208 16.28 23.16 33.81
N SER A 209 16.05 23.57 32.58
CA SER A 209 15.92 24.98 32.19
C SER A 209 15.04 25.12 30.95
N TRP A 210 14.49 26.31 30.71
CA TRP A 210 13.74 26.63 29.51
C TRP A 210 14.50 26.38 28.20
N SER A 211 15.85 26.30 28.24
CA SER A 211 16.73 25.96 27.11
C SER A 211 18.07 25.35 27.54
N ASN A 212 18.76 24.72 26.57
CA ASN A 212 20.18 24.33 26.61
C ASN A 212 20.62 23.33 27.69
N TYR A 213 19.73 22.79 28.51
CA TYR A 213 20.07 21.68 29.39
C TYR A 213 20.08 20.37 28.61
N LYS A 214 21.24 19.72 28.51
CA LYS A 214 21.42 18.48 27.74
C LYS A 214 20.90 17.22 28.42
N GLY A 215 20.41 17.29 29.65
CA GLY A 215 20.00 16.12 30.45
C GLY A 215 21.17 15.44 31.18
N THR A 216 20.88 14.33 31.88
CA THR A 216 21.86 13.57 32.67
C THR A 216 22.60 12.48 31.89
N ALA A 217 22.04 12.04 30.76
CA ALA A 217 22.60 11.06 29.84
C ALA A 217 21.97 11.26 28.44
N PRO A 218 22.63 10.82 27.35
CA PRO A 218 22.00 10.82 26.04
C PRO A 218 20.78 9.87 26.03
N VAL A 219 19.77 10.26 25.26
CA VAL A 219 18.53 9.52 25.00
C VAL A 219 17.79 9.13 26.29
N ASN A 220 17.81 10.01 27.28
CA ASN A 220 17.17 9.81 28.58
C ASN A 220 15.78 10.46 28.69
N GLN A 221 15.35 11.24 27.69
CA GLN A 221 13.97 11.73 27.60
C GLN A 221 13.08 10.76 26.81
N ALA A 222 11.80 10.68 27.19
CA ALA A 222 10.82 9.82 26.53
C ALA A 222 10.66 10.15 25.04
N GLU A 223 10.66 11.44 24.69
CA GLU A 223 10.58 11.91 23.31
C GLU A 223 11.80 11.47 22.50
N SER A 224 13.01 11.69 23.02
CA SER A 224 14.26 11.30 22.34
C SER A 224 14.36 9.78 22.16
N ARG A 225 13.94 8.98 23.16
CA ARG A 225 13.86 7.51 23.03
C ARG A 225 12.91 7.10 21.91
N ALA A 226 11.73 7.72 21.82
CA ALA A 226 10.76 7.44 20.77
C ALA A 226 11.36 7.69 19.38
N ILE A 227 12.04 8.83 19.18
CA ILE A 227 12.66 9.17 17.89
C ILE A 227 13.82 8.24 17.54
N VAL A 228 14.71 7.93 18.50
CA VAL A 228 15.83 7.00 18.26
C VAL A 228 15.32 5.61 17.90
N ASN A 229 14.36 5.08 18.65
CA ASN A 229 13.78 3.76 18.40
C ASN A 229 13.08 3.72 17.04
N PHE A 230 12.30 4.74 16.73
CA PHE A 230 11.59 4.81 15.45
C PHE A 230 12.54 4.97 14.26
N THR A 231 13.60 5.77 14.39
CA THR A 231 14.63 5.90 13.35
C THR A 231 15.36 4.58 13.11
N ASN A 232 15.69 3.84 14.18
CA ASN A 232 16.24 2.48 14.06
C ASN A 232 15.25 1.54 13.32
N GLN A 233 13.95 1.64 13.62
CA GLN A 233 12.92 0.81 13.01
C GLN A 233 12.77 1.06 11.50
N ILE A 234 12.69 2.32 11.07
CA ILE A 234 12.46 2.65 9.65
C ILE A 234 13.74 2.70 8.83
N ASN A 235 14.91 2.80 9.48
CA ASN A 235 16.24 2.77 8.87
C ASN A 235 16.34 3.67 7.61
N PRO A 236 16.13 4.99 7.74
CA PRO A 236 15.89 5.85 6.59
C PRO A 236 17.18 6.14 5.82
N GLU A 237 17.06 6.34 4.51
CA GLU A 237 18.16 6.65 3.60
C GLU A 237 18.66 8.08 3.76
N MET A 238 17.76 9.00 4.12
CA MET A 238 18.03 10.42 4.34
C MET A 238 17.07 10.95 5.42
N ALA A 239 17.49 11.99 6.13
CA ALA A 239 16.67 12.62 7.16
C ALA A 239 16.70 14.16 7.09
N VAL A 240 15.57 14.79 7.43
CA VAL A 240 15.40 16.24 7.58
C VAL A 240 14.77 16.52 8.95
N ALA A 241 15.42 17.36 9.76
CA ALA A 241 14.89 17.84 11.03
C ALA A 241 14.67 19.35 10.94
N TYR A 242 13.41 19.77 10.81
CA TYR A 242 13.07 21.18 10.69
C TYR A 242 13.12 21.88 12.04
N HIS A 243 13.77 23.04 12.05
CA HIS A 243 13.91 23.94 13.18
C HIS A 243 13.56 25.37 12.75
N THR A 244 13.57 26.32 13.67
CA THR A 244 13.53 27.75 13.36
C THR A 244 14.53 28.48 14.26
N SER A 245 15.26 29.48 13.80
CA SER A 245 15.03 30.32 12.62
C SER A 245 16.31 30.93 12.08
N GLY A 246 16.29 31.39 10.83
CA GLY A 246 17.39 32.14 10.25
C GLY A 246 17.61 31.91 8.76
N GLU A 247 16.79 31.08 8.11
CA GLU A 247 16.93 30.72 6.69
C GLU A 247 18.32 30.11 6.38
N ILE A 248 18.78 29.21 7.26
CA ILE A 248 20.08 28.52 7.15
C ILE A 248 19.92 27.01 7.13
N LEU A 249 20.93 26.31 6.61
CA LEU A 249 20.94 24.86 6.44
C LEU A 249 22.20 24.23 7.04
N TYR A 250 22.05 23.51 8.16
CA TYR A 250 23.09 22.62 8.65
C TYR A 250 23.03 21.26 7.93
N TRP A 251 24.19 20.71 7.59
CA TRP A 251 24.28 19.47 6.80
C TRP A 251 25.48 18.58 7.17
N ASN A 252 26.39 19.06 8.02
CA ASN A 252 27.64 18.37 8.34
C ASN A 252 27.89 18.26 9.85
N PHE A 253 28.27 17.06 10.28
CA PHE A 253 28.78 16.73 11.60
C PHE A 253 29.82 15.59 11.53
N HIS A 254 31.11 15.95 11.61
CA HIS A 254 32.28 15.04 11.60
C HIS A 254 32.43 14.08 10.41
N GLN A 255 31.52 14.05 9.43
CA GLN A 255 31.74 13.22 8.24
C GLN A 255 32.84 13.81 7.34
N THR A 256 33.66 12.94 6.76
CA THR A 256 34.83 13.27 5.92
C THR A 256 34.80 12.51 4.59
N GLY A 257 35.75 12.83 3.70
CA GLY A 257 35.94 12.14 2.42
C GLY A 257 34.69 12.11 1.53
N SER A 258 34.46 10.97 0.89
CA SER A 258 33.35 10.79 -0.08
C SER A 258 31.96 10.98 0.54
N TRP A 259 31.77 10.76 1.85
CA TRP A 259 30.50 11.02 2.52
C TRP A 259 30.24 12.51 2.66
N LYS A 260 31.27 13.30 3.03
CA LYS A 260 31.17 14.77 3.07
C LYS A 260 30.86 15.33 1.69
N GLU A 261 31.55 14.87 0.65
CA GLU A 261 31.31 15.31 -0.73
C GLU A 261 29.90 14.98 -1.23
N ARG A 262 29.40 13.78 -0.91
CA ARG A 262 28.03 13.35 -1.23
C ARG A 262 27.03 14.27 -0.55
N ASP A 263 27.15 14.47 0.76
CA ASP A 263 26.18 15.24 1.55
C ASP A 263 26.20 16.72 1.17
N HIS A 264 27.38 17.26 0.86
CA HIS A 264 27.52 18.64 0.39
C HIS A 264 26.75 18.90 -0.91
N LYS A 265 26.79 17.97 -1.88
CA LYS A 265 26.02 18.11 -3.13
C LYS A 265 24.51 18.16 -2.89
N TYR A 266 24.02 17.34 -1.97
CA TYR A 266 22.63 17.38 -1.54
C TYR A 266 22.30 18.69 -0.83
N ALA A 267 23.15 19.12 0.11
CA ALA A 267 23.00 20.37 0.82
C ALA A 267 22.96 21.58 -0.13
N GLN A 268 23.85 21.65 -1.12
CA GLN A 268 23.87 22.71 -2.12
C GLN A 268 22.57 22.78 -2.92
N THR A 269 21.99 21.61 -3.24
CA THR A 269 20.72 21.55 -3.96
C THR A 269 19.55 22.02 -3.09
N ILE A 270 19.55 21.65 -1.80
CA ILE A 270 18.54 22.10 -0.82
C ILE A 270 18.69 23.61 -0.57
N GLY A 271 19.91 24.11 -0.35
CA GLY A 271 20.19 25.55 -0.19
C GLY A 271 19.72 26.34 -1.41
N TYR A 272 20.04 25.90 -2.63
CA TYR A 272 19.58 26.56 -3.85
C TYR A 272 18.04 26.59 -3.98
N MET A 273 17.35 25.49 -3.66
CA MET A 273 15.88 25.46 -3.83
C MET A 273 15.13 26.25 -2.75
N THR A 274 15.70 26.33 -1.54
CA THR A 274 15.11 27.05 -0.40
C THR A 274 15.53 28.51 -0.36
N GLY A 275 16.67 28.86 -0.95
CA GLY A 275 17.35 30.13 -0.77
C GLY A 275 18.20 30.19 0.51
N TYR A 276 18.37 29.08 1.24
CA TYR A 276 19.04 29.08 2.54
C TYR A 276 20.56 28.99 2.40
N ASP A 277 21.26 29.73 3.25
CA ASP A 277 22.71 29.68 3.33
C ASP A 277 23.17 28.38 4.01
N LEU A 278 24.16 27.71 3.42
CA LEU A 278 24.76 26.52 4.01
C LEU A 278 25.63 26.90 5.19
N VAL A 279 25.37 26.29 6.34
CA VAL A 279 26.29 26.38 7.47
C VAL A 279 27.41 25.38 7.26
N TYR A 280 28.62 25.91 7.10
CA TYR A 280 29.82 25.08 6.97
C TYR A 280 30.33 24.65 8.35
N PRO A 281 30.81 23.41 8.48
CA PRO A 281 31.29 22.89 9.75
C PRO A 281 32.52 23.68 10.21
N GLY A 282 32.44 24.27 11.41
CA GLY A 282 33.60 24.81 12.11
C GLY A 282 34.53 23.71 12.61
N THR A 283 35.66 24.09 13.22
CA THR A 283 36.68 23.13 13.69
C THR A 283 36.19 22.21 14.82
N ASN A 284 35.26 22.67 15.66
CA ASN A 284 34.69 21.93 16.79
C ASN A 284 33.17 22.21 16.91
N PRO A 285 32.32 21.59 16.07
CA PRO A 285 30.87 21.79 16.15
C PRO A 285 30.30 21.22 17.46
N SER A 286 29.27 21.85 18.02
CA SER A 286 28.56 21.29 19.18
C SER A 286 27.64 20.17 18.70
N GLY A 287 27.81 18.96 19.25
CA GLY A 287 26.94 17.84 18.94
C GLY A 287 25.63 17.81 19.73
N GLY A 288 25.05 16.62 19.82
CA GLY A 288 23.84 16.31 20.57
C GLY A 288 22.55 16.39 19.75
N GLY A 289 22.62 16.89 18.51
CA GLY A 289 21.48 17.03 17.63
C GLY A 289 21.05 15.73 16.96
N PHE A 290 19.79 15.68 16.53
CA PHE A 290 19.25 14.53 15.81
C PHE A 290 20.05 14.22 14.53
N THR A 291 20.32 15.24 13.72
CA THR A 291 21.04 15.08 12.45
C THR A 291 22.49 14.69 12.66
N ASP A 292 23.14 15.22 13.71
CA ASP A 292 24.51 14.87 14.08
C ASP A 292 24.62 13.37 14.33
N TRP A 293 23.73 12.86 15.17
CA TRP A 293 23.62 11.44 15.48
C TRP A 293 23.27 10.59 14.25
N PHE A 294 22.34 11.06 13.42
CA PHE A 294 21.96 10.35 12.21
C PHE A 294 23.15 10.20 11.26
N ILE A 295 23.88 11.29 11.03
CA ILE A 295 25.05 11.35 10.15
C ILE A 295 26.14 10.38 10.64
N ILE A 296 26.52 10.43 11.92
CA ILE A 296 27.61 9.58 12.42
C ILE A 296 27.21 8.12 12.55
N LYS A 297 25.96 7.82 12.95
CA LYS A 297 25.49 6.46 13.19
C LYS A 297 25.23 5.73 11.88
N TYR A 298 24.51 6.36 10.96
CA TYR A 298 24.06 5.73 9.71
C TYR A 298 24.97 6.03 8.53
N LYS A 299 25.84 7.05 8.62
CA LYS A 299 26.73 7.49 7.53
C LYS A 299 25.92 7.92 6.29
N ARG A 300 24.78 8.54 6.53
CA ARG A 300 23.76 8.94 5.54
C ARG A 300 23.45 10.43 5.65
N PRO A 301 22.93 11.05 4.57
CA PRO A 301 22.68 12.49 4.54
C PRO A 301 21.59 12.91 5.54
N GLY A 302 21.92 13.83 6.44
CA GLY A 302 20.99 14.46 7.38
C GLY A 302 21.06 15.98 7.26
N PHE A 303 19.91 16.66 7.33
CA PHE A 303 19.81 18.11 7.14
C PHE A 303 18.95 18.77 8.21
N THR A 304 19.37 19.93 8.68
CA THR A 304 18.61 20.77 9.61
C THR A 304 18.38 22.15 8.99
N PRO A 305 17.24 22.35 8.31
CA PRO A 305 16.82 23.67 7.86
C PRO A 305 16.23 24.48 9.02
N GLU A 306 16.71 25.70 9.20
CA GLU A 306 16.20 26.69 10.14
C GLU A 306 15.23 27.63 9.42
N LEU A 307 13.92 27.41 9.61
CA LEU A 307 12.86 28.07 8.85
C LEU A 307 12.62 29.52 9.28
N GLY A 308 12.23 30.35 8.31
CA GLY A 308 11.78 31.72 8.54
C GLY A 308 12.89 32.66 9.01
N ASN A 309 12.55 33.95 9.05
CA ASN A 309 13.48 34.98 9.52
C ASN A 309 13.84 34.77 10.99
N TYR A 310 15.03 35.23 11.37
CA TYR A 310 15.50 35.13 12.75
C TYR A 310 14.50 35.75 13.75
N ALA A 311 13.88 34.91 14.59
CA ALA A 311 12.85 35.30 15.55
C ALA A 311 13.38 35.45 16.99
N GLY A 312 14.68 35.24 17.23
CA GLY A 312 15.27 35.34 18.57
C GLY A 312 14.69 34.32 19.55
N ASN A 313 14.39 34.76 20.78
CA ASN A 313 13.89 33.89 21.84
C ASN A 313 12.35 33.78 21.85
N THR A 314 11.74 33.55 20.69
CA THR A 314 10.30 33.30 20.55
C THR A 314 10.02 32.47 19.29
N HIS A 315 8.76 32.16 19.01
CA HIS A 315 8.32 31.51 17.78
C HIS A 315 8.36 32.45 16.57
N VAL A 316 8.59 31.88 15.38
CA VAL A 316 8.38 32.57 14.10
C VAL A 316 6.88 32.85 13.90
N PRO A 317 6.47 34.07 13.52
CA PRO A 317 5.06 34.39 13.34
C PRO A 317 4.44 33.66 12.14
N VAL A 318 3.17 33.24 12.28
CA VAL A 318 2.42 32.53 11.24
C VAL A 318 2.33 33.32 9.92
N SER A 319 2.45 34.66 9.97
CA SER A 319 2.50 35.51 8.77
C SER A 319 3.66 35.19 7.83
N GLU A 320 4.73 34.53 8.32
CA GLU A 320 5.84 34.07 7.49
C GLU A 320 5.59 32.73 6.78
N TYR A 321 4.51 32.02 7.16
CA TYR A 321 4.22 30.69 6.64
C TYR A 321 4.17 30.63 5.10
N PRO A 322 3.54 31.56 4.37
CA PRO A 322 3.54 31.52 2.90
C PRO A 322 4.95 31.53 2.27
N ALA A 323 5.90 32.27 2.88
CA ALA A 323 7.28 32.29 2.43
C ALA A 323 7.97 30.94 2.73
N ILE A 324 7.81 30.46 3.97
CA ILE A 324 8.35 29.15 4.42
C ILE A 324 7.87 28.02 3.49
N TRP A 325 6.57 27.99 3.17
CA TRP A 325 6.00 27.01 2.25
C TRP A 325 6.65 27.11 0.87
N SER A 326 6.71 28.32 0.30
CA SER A 326 7.28 28.53 -1.03
C SER A 326 8.74 28.05 -1.13
N GLN A 327 9.53 28.28 -0.08
CA GLN A 327 10.94 27.87 0.00
C GLN A 327 11.09 26.34 0.16
N ASN A 328 10.21 25.70 0.94
CA ASN A 328 10.46 24.33 1.41
C ASN A 328 9.60 23.24 0.75
N LYS A 329 8.51 23.57 0.04
CA LYS A 329 7.56 22.59 -0.53
C LYS A 329 8.17 21.52 -1.44
N TYR A 330 9.40 21.71 -1.94
CA TYR A 330 10.10 20.72 -2.76
C TYR A 330 11.09 19.83 -1.99
N VAL A 331 11.48 20.21 -0.77
CA VAL A 331 12.56 19.54 -0.02
C VAL A 331 12.18 18.09 0.29
N GLY A 332 10.96 17.84 0.74
CA GLY A 332 10.47 16.49 1.03
C GLY A 332 10.54 15.56 -0.18
N LEU A 333 10.02 16.01 -1.34
CA LEU A 333 10.05 15.25 -2.60
C LEU A 333 11.47 15.02 -3.11
N TYR A 334 12.35 16.02 -2.98
CA TYR A 334 13.76 15.88 -3.36
C TYR A 334 14.46 14.81 -2.54
N VAL A 335 14.33 14.89 -1.21
CA VAL A 335 14.92 13.90 -0.29
C VAL A 335 14.34 12.51 -0.54
N ALA A 336 13.04 12.40 -0.81
CA ALA A 336 12.41 11.12 -1.15
C ALA A 336 12.96 10.52 -2.46
N GLN A 337 13.18 11.34 -3.48
CA GLN A 337 13.73 10.91 -4.77
C GLN A 337 15.21 10.49 -4.66
N GLU A 338 16.03 11.27 -3.97
CA GLU A 338 17.46 10.94 -3.77
C GLU A 338 17.63 9.76 -2.80
N GLY A 339 16.76 9.67 -1.79
CA GLY A 339 16.69 8.53 -0.86
C GLY A 339 16.46 7.22 -1.60
N TYR A 340 15.58 7.19 -2.61
CA TYR A 340 15.42 6.00 -3.45
C TYR A 340 16.69 5.61 -4.21
N LYS A 341 17.44 6.58 -4.75
CA LYS A 341 18.72 6.31 -5.42
C LYS A 341 19.78 5.75 -4.47
N LEU A 342 19.77 6.18 -3.20
CA LEU A 342 20.63 5.61 -2.16
C LEU A 342 20.20 4.20 -1.79
N TYR A 343 18.89 3.96 -1.66
CA TYR A 343 18.35 2.63 -1.40
C TYR A 343 18.78 1.61 -2.45
N LEU A 344 18.68 1.96 -3.74
CA LEU A 344 19.12 1.10 -4.86
C LEU A 344 20.60 0.71 -4.81
N LYS A 345 21.44 1.50 -4.14
CA LYS A 345 22.87 1.23 -3.94
C LYS A 345 23.17 0.56 -2.60
N SER A 346 22.16 0.40 -1.76
CA SER A 346 22.32 -0.16 -0.42
C SER A 346 22.28 -1.69 -0.46
N PRO A 347 22.95 -2.38 0.47
CA PRO A 347 22.85 -3.84 0.61
C PRO A 347 21.44 -4.36 0.92
N ARG A 348 20.49 -3.46 1.25
CA ARG A 348 19.09 -3.79 1.53
C ARG A 348 18.23 -3.86 0.28
N TYR A 349 18.72 -3.33 -0.84
CA TYR A 349 18.03 -3.49 -2.10
C TYR A 349 18.35 -4.86 -2.67
N ASN A 350 17.32 -5.69 -2.80
CA ASN A 350 17.40 -6.97 -3.47
C ASN A 350 16.69 -6.85 -4.83
N PRO A 351 17.42 -6.75 -5.96
CA PRO A 351 16.81 -6.69 -7.28
C PRO A 351 16.08 -7.98 -7.66
N GLU A 352 16.35 -9.09 -6.97
CA GLU A 352 15.69 -10.39 -7.15
C GLU A 352 14.52 -10.62 -6.19
N GLN A 353 14.09 -9.59 -5.44
CA GLN A 353 12.99 -9.70 -4.49
C GLN A 353 11.68 -10.09 -5.21
N LYS A 354 11.38 -11.39 -5.20
CA LYS A 354 10.20 -11.97 -5.85
C LYS A 354 8.94 -11.55 -5.11
N ILE A 355 7.93 -11.12 -5.88
CA ILE A 355 6.60 -10.91 -5.33
C ILE A 355 5.96 -12.28 -5.12
N THR A 356 5.56 -12.55 -3.88
CA THR A 356 4.78 -13.75 -3.56
C THR A 356 3.32 -13.46 -3.89
N VAL A 357 2.66 -14.35 -4.65
CA VAL A 357 1.21 -14.25 -4.88
C VAL A 357 0.51 -15.37 -4.12
N GLN A 358 -0.49 -15.03 -3.32
CA GLN A 358 -1.34 -16.00 -2.65
C GLN A 358 -2.75 -15.94 -3.21
N ILE A 359 -3.32 -17.09 -3.56
CA ILE A 359 -4.69 -17.23 -4.06
C ILE A 359 -5.44 -18.11 -3.07
N ASN A 360 -6.50 -17.58 -2.44
CA ASN A 360 -7.29 -18.30 -1.43
C ASN A 360 -6.43 -18.90 -0.29
N GLY A 361 -5.43 -18.14 0.16
CA GLY A 361 -4.50 -18.54 1.22
C GLY A 361 -3.38 -19.49 0.79
N LYS A 362 -3.37 -19.97 -0.46
CA LYS A 362 -2.31 -20.82 -1.00
C LYS A 362 -1.30 -19.97 -1.79
N THR A 363 -0.02 -20.14 -1.48
CA THR A 363 1.06 -19.52 -2.27
C THR A 363 1.14 -20.16 -3.65
N PHE A 364 1.16 -19.32 -4.68
CA PHE A 364 1.28 -19.71 -6.07
C PHE A 364 2.62 -19.24 -6.65
N SER A 365 3.27 -20.16 -7.36
CA SER A 365 4.48 -19.88 -8.13
C SER A 365 4.16 -19.97 -9.61
N TYR A 366 4.80 -19.12 -10.40
CA TYR A 366 4.64 -19.06 -11.86
C TYR A 366 6.00 -19.30 -12.52
N ASP A 367 5.99 -19.70 -13.79
CA ASP A 367 7.21 -19.75 -14.62
C ASP A 367 7.80 -18.35 -14.86
N GLU A 368 6.94 -17.33 -14.91
CA GLU A 368 7.30 -15.90 -15.01
C GLU A 368 6.88 -15.17 -13.73
N ASN A 369 7.84 -14.57 -13.02
CA ASN A 369 7.58 -14.04 -11.68
C ASN A 369 6.63 -12.83 -11.72
N ALA A 370 5.77 -12.73 -10.71
CA ALA A 370 5.04 -11.50 -10.46
C ALA A 370 6.02 -10.37 -10.09
N TYR A 371 5.72 -9.15 -10.53
CA TYR A 371 6.56 -7.98 -10.28
C TYR A 371 5.75 -6.77 -9.85
N LEU A 372 6.41 -5.83 -9.18
CA LEU A 372 5.85 -4.54 -8.84
C LEU A 372 6.27 -3.52 -9.89
N LYS A 373 5.31 -2.86 -10.52
CA LYS A 373 5.56 -1.73 -11.43
C LYS A 373 4.53 -0.64 -11.15
N ASP A 374 5.00 0.59 -10.96
CA ASP A 374 4.16 1.76 -10.67
C ASP A 374 3.19 1.54 -9.48
N GLY A 375 3.65 0.81 -8.46
CA GLY A 375 2.85 0.46 -7.29
C GLY A 375 1.70 -0.53 -7.58
N ARG A 376 1.75 -1.24 -8.72
CA ARG A 376 0.81 -2.31 -9.08
C ARG A 376 1.56 -3.63 -9.16
N THR A 377 1.00 -4.66 -8.53
CA THR A 377 1.49 -6.03 -8.69
C THR A 377 0.98 -6.57 -10.02
N PHE A 378 1.89 -6.82 -10.95
CA PHE A 378 1.60 -7.49 -12.21
C PHE A 378 1.79 -8.99 -12.04
N VAL A 379 0.82 -9.74 -12.53
CA VAL A 379 0.79 -11.20 -12.48
C VAL A 379 0.49 -11.76 -13.86
N PRO A 380 0.97 -12.97 -14.20
CA PRO A 380 0.60 -13.64 -15.44
C PRO A 380 -0.91 -13.86 -15.50
N VAL A 381 -1.56 -13.42 -16.57
CA VAL A 381 -3.03 -13.46 -16.69
C VAL A 381 -3.59 -14.86 -16.46
N ARG A 382 -3.02 -15.87 -17.13
CA ARG A 382 -3.52 -17.24 -17.10
C ARG A 382 -3.41 -17.84 -15.70
N GLY A 383 -2.27 -17.65 -15.04
CA GLY A 383 -1.98 -18.26 -13.74
C GLY A 383 -2.96 -17.87 -12.64
N VAL A 384 -3.43 -16.62 -12.62
CA VAL A 384 -4.39 -16.17 -11.60
C VAL A 384 -5.84 -16.45 -11.99
N PHE A 385 -6.23 -16.18 -13.23
CA PHE A 385 -7.62 -16.43 -13.67
C PHE A 385 -7.98 -17.92 -13.58
N GLU A 386 -7.07 -18.83 -13.96
CA GLU A 386 -7.34 -20.27 -13.92
C GLU A 386 -7.44 -20.82 -12.50
N GLU A 387 -6.61 -20.33 -11.56
CA GLU A 387 -6.74 -20.72 -10.14
C GLU A 387 -8.03 -20.19 -9.51
N LEU A 388 -8.56 -19.09 -10.05
CA LEU A 388 -9.88 -18.54 -9.72
C LEU A 388 -11.00 -19.13 -10.58
N GLU A 389 -10.78 -20.34 -11.12
CA GLU A 389 -11.78 -21.13 -11.80
C GLU A 389 -12.30 -20.50 -13.12
N ALA A 390 -11.56 -19.57 -13.70
CA ALA A 390 -11.87 -19.01 -15.01
C ALA A 390 -11.04 -19.65 -16.12
N THR A 391 -11.67 -19.92 -17.25
CA THR A 391 -10.98 -20.36 -18.48
C THR A 391 -10.48 -19.13 -19.23
N VAL A 392 -9.24 -19.15 -19.75
CA VAL A 392 -8.65 -17.97 -20.40
C VAL A 392 -8.30 -18.26 -21.86
N ASN A 393 -8.91 -17.48 -22.76
CA ASN A 393 -8.59 -17.47 -24.19
C ASN A 393 -7.91 -16.14 -24.56
N TYR A 394 -6.78 -16.23 -25.27
CA TYR A 394 -6.05 -15.06 -25.77
C TYR A 394 -6.04 -15.05 -27.30
N ASN A 395 -6.47 -13.94 -27.89
CA ASN A 395 -6.42 -13.70 -29.31
C ASN A 395 -5.17 -12.86 -29.66
N ALA A 396 -4.16 -13.51 -30.22
CA ALA A 396 -2.87 -12.89 -30.52
C ALA A 396 -2.92 -11.77 -31.57
N SER A 397 -3.86 -11.79 -32.51
CA SER A 397 -3.96 -10.76 -33.56
C SER A 397 -4.61 -9.47 -33.07
N THR A 398 -5.42 -9.55 -32.03
CA THR A 398 -6.17 -8.40 -31.48
C THR A 398 -5.68 -7.96 -30.11
N GLY A 399 -4.89 -8.78 -29.41
CA GLY A 399 -4.49 -8.57 -28.02
C GLY A 399 -5.64 -8.74 -27.02
N GLU A 400 -6.76 -9.32 -27.45
CA GLU A 400 -7.96 -9.54 -26.64
C GLU A 400 -7.78 -10.79 -25.76
N ILE A 401 -8.15 -10.67 -24.49
CA ILE A 401 -8.23 -11.78 -23.54
C ILE A 401 -9.67 -11.91 -23.09
N LYS A 402 -10.22 -13.11 -23.24
CA LYS A 402 -11.53 -13.50 -22.72
C LYS A 402 -11.34 -14.52 -21.60
N ALA A 403 -11.72 -14.13 -20.39
CA ALA A 403 -11.78 -15.03 -19.25
C ALA A 403 -13.25 -15.38 -18.95
N THR A 404 -13.58 -16.66 -18.84
CA THR A 404 -14.95 -17.12 -18.59
C THR A 404 -15.02 -18.00 -17.35
N ARG A 405 -15.88 -17.62 -16.41
CA ARG A 405 -16.27 -18.37 -15.22
C ARG A 405 -17.78 -18.60 -15.26
N TRP A 406 -18.28 -19.54 -14.47
CA TRP A 406 -19.69 -19.94 -14.45
C TRP A 406 -20.68 -18.79 -14.16
N ASP A 407 -20.28 -17.76 -13.41
CA ASP A 407 -21.09 -16.55 -13.13
C ASP A 407 -20.85 -15.38 -14.07
N ARG A 408 -19.73 -15.36 -14.79
CA ARG A 408 -19.33 -14.16 -15.51
C ARG A 408 -18.36 -14.39 -16.66
N ARG A 409 -18.41 -13.48 -17.61
CA ARG A 409 -17.43 -13.37 -18.69
C ARG A 409 -16.73 -12.01 -18.61
N VAL A 410 -15.41 -12.04 -18.56
CA VAL A 410 -14.54 -10.87 -18.56
C VAL A 410 -13.84 -10.79 -19.92
N THR A 411 -13.98 -9.65 -20.59
CA THR A 411 -13.21 -9.34 -21.81
C THR A 411 -12.33 -8.13 -21.54
N LEU A 412 -11.02 -8.29 -21.74
CA LEU A 412 -10.04 -7.21 -21.60
C LEU A 412 -9.07 -7.24 -22.79
N LYS A 413 -8.31 -6.16 -22.97
CA LYS A 413 -7.36 -6.04 -24.08
C LYS A 413 -6.04 -5.49 -23.58
N VAL A 414 -4.93 -6.03 -24.11
CA VAL A 414 -3.58 -5.49 -23.87
C VAL A 414 -3.53 -4.01 -24.27
N GLY A 415 -2.99 -3.16 -23.38
CA GLY A 415 -2.94 -1.72 -23.57
C GLY A 415 -4.24 -0.96 -23.29
N SER A 416 -5.34 -1.66 -22.96
CA SER A 416 -6.60 -1.03 -22.56
C SER A 416 -6.74 -0.97 -21.04
N THR A 417 -7.17 0.18 -20.51
CA THR A 417 -7.51 0.38 -19.11
C THR A 417 -8.96 -0.01 -18.78
N THR A 418 -9.67 -0.64 -19.71
CA THR A 418 -11.08 -1.05 -19.51
C THR A 418 -11.26 -2.55 -19.69
N ALA A 419 -12.19 -3.11 -18.92
CA ALA A 419 -12.70 -4.46 -19.06
C ALA A 419 -14.21 -4.44 -19.20
N THR A 420 -14.76 -5.33 -20.03
CA THR A 420 -16.19 -5.62 -20.05
C THR A 420 -16.46 -6.85 -19.20
N VAL A 421 -17.37 -6.76 -18.25
CA VAL A 421 -17.81 -7.87 -17.40
C VAL A 421 -19.29 -8.11 -17.65
N VAL A 422 -19.61 -9.31 -18.13
CA VAL A 422 -20.99 -9.77 -18.34
C VAL A 422 -21.36 -10.74 -17.23
N THR A 423 -22.47 -10.49 -16.56
CA THR A 423 -23.07 -11.28 -15.47
C THR A 423 -24.55 -11.52 -15.75
N ASP A 424 -25.24 -12.25 -14.87
CA ASP A 424 -26.69 -12.40 -14.86
C ASP A 424 -27.42 -11.05 -14.69
N GLN A 425 -26.83 -10.12 -13.95
CA GLN A 425 -27.34 -8.76 -13.74
C GLN A 425 -27.15 -7.83 -14.96
N GLY A 426 -26.40 -8.27 -15.97
CA GLY A 426 -26.15 -7.53 -17.20
C GLY A 426 -24.68 -7.28 -17.49
N THR A 427 -24.41 -6.35 -18.41
CA THR A 427 -23.06 -5.97 -18.84
C THR A 427 -22.60 -4.69 -18.17
N SER A 428 -21.39 -4.72 -17.61
CA SER A 428 -20.74 -3.56 -17.02
C SER A 428 -19.35 -3.35 -17.63
N THR A 429 -18.86 -2.12 -17.55
CA THR A 429 -17.48 -1.78 -17.91
C THR A 429 -16.74 -1.35 -16.64
N ILE A 430 -15.61 -1.98 -16.37
CA ILE A 430 -14.72 -1.63 -15.26
C ILE A 430 -13.53 -0.87 -15.83
N THR A 431 -13.18 0.26 -15.22
CA THR A 431 -12.01 1.07 -15.57
C THR A 431 -10.92 0.92 -14.52
N PHE A 432 -9.68 0.88 -14.98
CA PHE A 432 -8.48 0.71 -14.19
C PHE A 432 -7.48 1.84 -14.47
N ASP A 433 -6.55 2.05 -13.55
CA ASP A 433 -5.50 3.08 -13.69
C ASP A 433 -4.26 2.57 -14.43
N THR A 434 -4.19 1.27 -14.71
CA THR A 434 -3.05 0.65 -15.38
C THR A 434 -3.54 -0.47 -16.28
N ALA A 435 -3.07 -0.47 -17.53
CA ALA A 435 -3.47 -1.46 -18.52
C ALA A 435 -2.65 -2.77 -18.40
N PRO A 436 -3.23 -3.91 -18.82
CA PRO A 436 -2.46 -5.11 -19.11
C PRO A 436 -1.36 -4.85 -20.14
N GLN A 437 -0.20 -5.49 -19.98
CA GLN A 437 0.96 -5.34 -20.85
C GLN A 437 1.59 -6.67 -21.19
N ILE A 438 2.46 -6.70 -22.19
CA ILE A 438 3.27 -7.87 -22.51
C ILE A 438 4.66 -7.66 -21.89
N SER A 439 5.12 -8.65 -21.13
CA SER A 439 6.50 -8.76 -20.62
C SER A 439 7.00 -10.16 -20.92
N ASP A 440 8.16 -10.28 -21.56
CA ASP A 440 8.83 -11.57 -21.84
C ASP A 440 7.91 -12.61 -22.51
N GLY A 441 7.10 -12.14 -23.47
CA GLY A 441 6.14 -12.98 -24.20
C GLY A 441 4.91 -13.42 -23.40
N ARG A 442 4.75 -12.96 -22.16
CA ARG A 442 3.58 -13.21 -21.30
C ARG A 442 2.72 -11.96 -21.18
N THR A 443 1.41 -12.15 -21.16
CA THR A 443 0.48 -11.07 -20.81
C THR A 443 0.38 -10.92 -19.31
N MET A 444 0.83 -9.77 -18.83
CA MET A 444 0.86 -9.39 -17.42
C MET A 444 -0.30 -8.44 -17.14
N VAL A 445 -1.08 -8.77 -16.12
CA VAL A 445 -2.29 -8.01 -15.74
C VAL A 445 -2.12 -7.56 -14.28
N PRO A 446 -2.53 -6.34 -13.90
CA PRO A 446 -2.54 -5.94 -12.50
C PRO A 446 -3.41 -6.89 -11.66
N LEU A 447 -2.92 -7.41 -10.53
CA LEU A 447 -3.65 -8.39 -9.72
C LEU A 447 -5.05 -7.88 -9.30
N ARG A 448 -5.15 -6.60 -8.93
CA ARG A 448 -6.42 -5.95 -8.59
C ARG A 448 -7.41 -5.91 -9.76
N PHE A 449 -6.91 -5.86 -10.99
CA PHE A 449 -7.76 -5.95 -12.17
C PHE A 449 -8.50 -7.28 -12.17
N ILE A 450 -7.75 -8.38 -12.00
CA ILE A 450 -8.28 -9.74 -11.98
C ILE A 450 -9.29 -9.88 -10.85
N ALA A 451 -8.92 -9.39 -9.66
CA ALA A 451 -9.79 -9.43 -8.49
C ALA A 451 -11.13 -8.71 -8.72
N ASN A 452 -11.10 -7.45 -9.15
CA ASN A 452 -12.32 -6.68 -9.39
C ASN A 452 -13.18 -7.31 -10.49
N ALA A 453 -12.56 -7.78 -11.58
CA ALA A 453 -13.27 -8.41 -12.67
C ALA A 453 -13.96 -9.72 -12.23
N LEU A 454 -13.33 -10.47 -11.32
CA LEU A 454 -13.86 -11.72 -10.76
C LEU A 454 -14.64 -11.56 -9.45
N GLY A 455 -14.79 -10.34 -8.92
CA GLY A 455 -15.46 -10.09 -7.65
C GLY A 455 -14.71 -10.63 -6.43
N ALA A 456 -13.40 -10.82 -6.54
CA ALA A 456 -12.50 -11.21 -5.47
C ALA A 456 -11.87 -9.99 -4.79
N GLU A 457 -11.34 -10.19 -3.58
CA GLU A 457 -10.66 -9.17 -2.79
C GLU A 457 -9.14 -9.27 -2.93
N THR A 458 -8.41 -8.17 -2.76
CA THR A 458 -6.93 -8.18 -2.71
C THR A 458 -6.37 -7.57 -1.43
N LYS A 459 -5.27 -8.12 -0.92
CA LYS A 459 -4.46 -7.56 0.16
C LYS A 459 -2.98 -7.51 -0.25
N TRP A 460 -2.26 -6.53 0.27
CA TRP A 460 -0.81 -6.40 0.09
C TRP A 460 -0.13 -6.41 1.46
N ASN A 461 0.84 -7.29 1.65
CA ASN A 461 1.73 -7.28 2.80
C ASN A 461 3.10 -6.72 2.38
N ASN A 462 3.46 -5.56 2.92
CA ASN A 462 4.69 -4.87 2.57
C ASN A 462 5.94 -5.50 3.18
N ASP A 463 5.80 -6.19 4.31
CA ASP A 463 6.94 -6.79 5.01
C ASP A 463 7.37 -8.09 4.31
N THR A 464 6.39 -8.85 3.78
CA THR A 464 6.62 -10.14 3.12
C THR A 464 6.50 -10.09 1.59
N TYR A 465 6.26 -8.91 1.01
CA TYR A 465 6.07 -8.70 -0.43
C TYR A 465 5.04 -9.67 -1.01
N THR A 466 3.94 -9.85 -0.28
CA THR A 466 2.90 -10.82 -0.61
C THR A 466 1.64 -10.10 -1.09
N ALA A 467 1.26 -10.37 -2.33
CA ALA A 467 -0.03 -9.97 -2.87
C ALA A 467 -1.01 -11.14 -2.72
N SER A 468 -2.03 -10.98 -1.89
CA SER A 468 -3.07 -11.98 -1.68
C SER A 468 -4.31 -11.62 -2.47
N ILE A 469 -4.93 -12.59 -3.13
CA ILE A 469 -6.26 -12.53 -3.71
C ILE A 469 -7.14 -13.56 -3.00
N THR A 470 -8.33 -13.13 -2.57
CA THR A 470 -9.29 -13.96 -1.87
C THR A 470 -10.59 -13.94 -2.65
N ASP A 471 -10.91 -15.08 -3.24
CA ASP A 471 -12.22 -15.35 -3.79
C ASP A 471 -13.13 -15.78 -2.65
N ASN A 472 -14.14 -14.96 -2.36
CA ASN A 472 -15.14 -15.29 -1.34
C ASN A 472 -16.11 -16.36 -1.83
N TYR A 473 -15.97 -16.83 -3.08
CA TYR A 473 -16.71 -17.98 -3.56
C TYR A 473 -16.23 -19.27 -2.86
N VAL A 474 -17.15 -19.92 -2.16
CA VAL A 474 -16.87 -21.12 -1.37
C VAL A 474 -16.44 -22.24 -2.31
N LYS A 475 -15.22 -22.76 -2.14
CA LYS A 475 -14.82 -24.07 -2.70
C LYS A 475 -15.69 -25.14 -2.04
N TYR A 476 -16.82 -25.49 -2.66
CA TYR A 476 -17.68 -26.58 -2.23
C TYR A 476 -17.01 -27.92 -2.56
N SER A 477 -15.99 -28.28 -1.78
CA SER A 477 -15.53 -29.66 -1.72
C SER A 477 -15.75 -30.20 -0.32
N LYS A 478 -16.54 -31.28 -0.26
CA LYS A 478 -16.78 -32.18 0.87
C LYS A 478 -17.87 -31.74 1.86
N VAL A 479 -19.13 -31.96 1.48
CA VAL A 479 -20.16 -32.40 2.41
C VAL A 479 -20.65 -33.75 1.91
N LYS A 480 -20.47 -34.79 2.73
CA LYS A 480 -20.99 -36.13 2.47
C LYS A 480 -22.48 -36.09 2.85
N ASN A 481 -23.35 -35.79 1.89
CA ASN A 481 -24.79 -35.99 2.03
C ASN A 481 -25.16 -37.44 1.65
N PRO A 482 -26.33 -37.94 2.07
CA PRO A 482 -26.69 -39.34 1.90
C PRO A 482 -26.71 -39.72 0.42
N ASP A 483 -26.00 -40.80 0.17
CA ASP A 483 -25.90 -41.50 -1.11
C ASP A 483 -27.12 -42.45 -1.20
N PRO A 484 -28.00 -42.41 -2.23
CA PRO A 484 -28.25 -41.38 -3.26
C PRO A 484 -29.58 -40.59 -3.08
N VAL A 485 -29.73 -39.48 -3.82
CA VAL A 485 -30.99 -38.72 -3.95
C VAL A 485 -31.94 -39.46 -4.91
N SER A 486 -33.18 -39.68 -4.50
CA SER A 486 -34.21 -40.29 -5.36
C SER A 486 -34.80 -39.26 -6.33
N VAL A 487 -35.21 -39.71 -7.53
CA VAL A 487 -35.78 -38.83 -8.56
C VAL A 487 -37.03 -39.46 -9.13
N THR A 488 -38.09 -38.67 -9.27
CA THR A 488 -39.32 -39.07 -9.97
C THR A 488 -39.60 -38.13 -11.13
N ILE A 489 -39.99 -38.68 -12.27
CA ILE A 489 -40.50 -37.93 -13.43
C ILE A 489 -41.95 -38.37 -13.64
N ASN A 490 -42.89 -37.42 -13.56
CA ASN A 490 -44.34 -37.69 -13.67
C ASN A 490 -44.83 -38.82 -12.74
N GLY A 491 -44.26 -38.88 -11.53
CA GLY A 491 -44.56 -39.89 -10.53
C GLY A 491 -43.84 -41.24 -10.71
N ALA A 492 -43.13 -41.46 -11.82
CA ALA A 492 -42.34 -42.68 -12.04
C ALA A 492 -40.90 -42.50 -11.52
N VAL A 493 -40.44 -43.43 -10.68
CA VAL A 493 -39.06 -43.45 -10.15
C VAL A 493 -38.06 -43.63 -11.31
N GLN A 494 -37.00 -42.82 -11.28
CA GLN A 494 -35.90 -42.89 -12.23
C GLN A 494 -34.65 -43.39 -11.54
N ASN A 495 -33.99 -44.35 -12.17
CA ASN A 495 -32.70 -44.87 -11.74
C ASN A 495 -31.63 -44.36 -12.71
N PHE A 496 -30.73 -43.53 -12.22
CA PHE A 496 -29.64 -42.95 -13.00
C PHE A 496 -28.29 -43.57 -12.60
N ASP A 497 -27.34 -43.62 -13.54
CA ASP A 497 -25.96 -44.06 -13.31
C ASP A 497 -24.96 -43.07 -13.95
N PRO A 498 -24.23 -42.26 -13.15
CA PRO A 498 -24.23 -42.20 -11.70
C PRO A 498 -25.54 -41.64 -11.13
N ALA A 499 -25.90 -42.07 -9.93
CA ALA A 499 -27.13 -41.66 -9.26
C ALA A 499 -27.17 -40.15 -9.00
N ALA A 500 -28.37 -39.58 -8.90
CA ALA A 500 -28.54 -38.20 -8.48
C ALA A 500 -27.98 -38.01 -7.07
N HIS A 501 -27.28 -36.91 -6.85
CA HIS A 501 -26.71 -36.61 -5.55
C HIS A 501 -26.51 -35.12 -5.36
N MET A 502 -26.24 -34.72 -4.11
CA MET A 502 -26.02 -33.31 -3.78
C MET A 502 -24.53 -32.97 -3.84
N TYR A 503 -24.20 -31.85 -4.50
CA TYR A 503 -22.93 -31.16 -4.30
C TYR A 503 -23.18 -29.86 -3.55
N GLY A 504 -22.38 -29.60 -2.52
CA GLY A 504 -22.64 -28.51 -1.58
C GLY A 504 -23.73 -28.87 -0.57
N TYR A 505 -24.43 -27.84 -0.05
CA TYR A 505 -25.43 -28.02 1.02
C TYR A 505 -26.88 -28.13 0.51
N ASP A 506 -27.19 -27.63 -0.69
CA ASP A 506 -28.58 -27.38 -1.11
C ASP A 506 -28.87 -27.69 -2.59
N THR A 507 -27.88 -28.13 -3.37
CA THR A 507 -28.03 -28.29 -4.82
C THR A 507 -27.98 -29.76 -5.23
N VAL A 508 -29.07 -30.23 -5.86
CA VAL A 508 -29.15 -31.59 -6.43
C VAL A 508 -28.63 -31.58 -7.87
N TYR A 509 -27.68 -32.47 -8.12
CA TYR A 509 -27.07 -32.71 -9.42
C TYR A 509 -27.63 -33.99 -10.05
N LEU A 510 -27.95 -33.90 -11.36
CA LEU A 510 -28.50 -34.98 -12.16
C LEU A 510 -27.65 -35.21 -13.42
N PRO A 511 -27.56 -36.45 -13.92
CA PRO A 511 -26.87 -36.73 -15.17
C PRO A 511 -27.64 -36.13 -16.34
N LEU A 512 -27.01 -35.16 -17.00
CA LEU A 512 -27.60 -34.36 -18.08
C LEU A 512 -28.25 -35.23 -19.15
N ARG A 513 -27.50 -36.22 -19.66
CA ARG A 513 -27.91 -37.03 -20.80
C ARG A 513 -29.14 -37.86 -20.45
N ASP A 514 -29.08 -38.60 -19.36
CA ASP A 514 -30.12 -39.57 -19.01
C ASP A 514 -31.41 -38.87 -18.64
N LEU A 515 -31.32 -37.80 -17.86
CA LEU A 515 -32.47 -36.99 -17.52
C LEU A 515 -33.13 -36.38 -18.76
N LEU A 516 -32.35 -35.71 -19.62
CA LEU A 516 -32.92 -35.04 -20.79
C LEU A 516 -33.45 -36.04 -21.82
N THR A 517 -32.82 -37.21 -21.96
CA THR A 517 -33.31 -38.29 -22.83
C THR A 517 -34.62 -38.89 -22.29
N ALA A 518 -34.71 -39.12 -20.97
CA ALA A 518 -35.94 -39.57 -20.31
C ALA A 518 -37.10 -38.57 -20.49
N MET A 519 -36.78 -37.29 -20.69
CA MET A 519 -37.76 -36.22 -20.96
C MET A 519 -37.99 -35.93 -22.46
N GLY A 520 -37.48 -36.80 -23.35
CA GLY A 520 -37.73 -36.74 -24.80
C GLY A 520 -36.79 -35.82 -25.59
N ALA A 521 -35.72 -35.31 -25.00
CA ALA A 521 -34.72 -34.51 -25.72
C ALA A 521 -33.69 -35.39 -26.42
N THR A 522 -33.19 -34.94 -27.58
CA THR A 522 -32.00 -35.53 -28.20
C THR A 522 -30.74 -34.88 -27.65
N VAL A 523 -29.81 -35.68 -27.09
CA VAL A 523 -28.55 -35.17 -26.52
C VAL A 523 -27.34 -35.67 -27.31
N THR A 524 -26.57 -34.74 -27.88
CA THR A 524 -25.35 -35.01 -28.64
C THR A 524 -24.13 -34.41 -27.95
N TYR A 525 -22.97 -35.04 -28.14
CA TYR A 525 -21.70 -34.58 -27.57
C TYR A 525 -20.67 -34.47 -28.69
N LYS A 526 -20.00 -33.31 -28.78
CA LYS A 526 -18.89 -33.09 -29.70
C LYS A 526 -17.90 -32.11 -29.07
N ASP A 527 -16.62 -32.48 -29.00
CA ASP A 527 -15.53 -31.59 -28.56
C ASP A 527 -15.80 -30.87 -27.22
N TYR A 528 -16.24 -31.60 -26.18
CA TYR A 528 -16.64 -31.07 -24.85
C TYR A 528 -17.89 -30.19 -24.84
N VAL A 529 -18.63 -30.16 -25.94
CA VAL A 529 -19.91 -29.49 -26.07
C VAL A 529 -21.04 -30.50 -26.04
N ALA A 530 -21.88 -30.44 -25.01
CA ALA A 530 -23.15 -31.17 -24.97
C ALA A 530 -24.26 -30.28 -25.55
N THR A 531 -25.00 -30.80 -26.52
CA THR A 531 -26.14 -30.11 -27.13
C THR A 531 -27.39 -30.94 -26.93
N ALA A 532 -28.36 -30.39 -26.23
CA ALA A 532 -29.66 -31.01 -26.02
C ALA A 532 -30.74 -30.22 -26.76
N VAL A 533 -31.57 -30.93 -27.52
CA VAL A 533 -32.65 -30.35 -28.32
C VAL A 533 -33.96 -31.03 -27.96
N LYS A 534 -34.95 -30.25 -27.56
CA LYS A 534 -36.34 -30.68 -27.40
C LYS A 534 -37.24 -29.60 -27.96
N ASP A 535 -38.18 -29.97 -28.83
CA ASP A 535 -39.09 -29.04 -29.51
C ASP A 535 -38.30 -27.88 -30.18
N ASN A 536 -38.60 -26.63 -29.79
CA ASN A 536 -37.90 -25.42 -30.27
C ASN A 536 -36.78 -24.96 -29.32
N THR A 537 -36.47 -25.72 -28.28
CA THR A 537 -35.46 -25.37 -27.28
C THR A 537 -34.15 -26.10 -27.56
N THR A 538 -33.09 -25.33 -27.74
CA THR A 538 -31.71 -25.82 -27.84
C THR A 538 -30.90 -25.36 -26.64
N MET A 539 -30.42 -26.30 -25.84
CA MET A 539 -29.47 -26.06 -24.77
C MET A 539 -28.07 -26.52 -25.22
N VAL A 540 -27.08 -25.64 -25.10
CA VAL A 540 -25.68 -25.93 -25.43
C VAL A 540 -24.82 -25.70 -24.19
N ILE A 541 -24.06 -26.70 -23.80
CA ILE A 541 -23.18 -26.69 -22.63
C ILE A 541 -21.76 -26.95 -23.11
N ASN A 542 -20.89 -25.94 -22.98
CA ASN A 542 -19.48 -26.08 -23.28
C ASN A 542 -18.72 -26.29 -21.97
N LEU A 543 -18.32 -27.54 -21.71
CA LEU A 543 -17.61 -27.93 -20.49
C LEU A 543 -16.21 -27.32 -20.42
N LYS A 544 -15.59 -27.07 -21.58
CA LYS A 544 -14.25 -26.49 -21.66
C LYS A 544 -14.26 -24.98 -21.39
N GLU A 545 -15.25 -24.26 -21.91
CA GLU A 545 -15.40 -22.82 -21.69
C GLU A 545 -16.20 -22.48 -20.43
N ARG A 546 -16.76 -23.50 -19.76
CA ARG A 546 -17.66 -23.35 -18.59
C ARG A 546 -18.86 -22.45 -18.90
N THR A 547 -19.48 -22.66 -20.07
CA THR A 547 -20.64 -21.87 -20.50
C THR A 547 -21.86 -22.74 -20.75
N ILE A 548 -23.03 -22.17 -20.47
CA ILE A 548 -24.33 -22.73 -20.82
C ILE A 548 -25.10 -21.68 -21.61
N SER A 549 -25.76 -22.10 -22.69
CA SER A 549 -26.68 -21.25 -23.43
C SER A 549 -27.97 -21.98 -23.75
N VAL A 550 -29.09 -21.26 -23.74
CA VAL A 550 -30.40 -21.73 -24.16
C VAL A 550 -30.87 -20.83 -25.28
N ASN A 551 -31.18 -21.41 -26.44
CA ASN A 551 -31.58 -20.69 -27.66
C ASN A 551 -30.57 -19.60 -28.05
N GLY A 552 -29.28 -19.89 -27.89
CA GLY A 552 -28.17 -18.97 -28.20
C GLY A 552 -27.93 -17.87 -27.17
N LYS A 553 -28.77 -17.74 -26.13
CA LYS A 553 -28.57 -16.80 -25.02
C LYS A 553 -27.83 -17.50 -23.87
N TYR A 554 -26.71 -16.93 -23.43
CA TYR A 554 -25.97 -17.45 -22.28
C TYR A 554 -26.80 -17.33 -20.99
N ILE A 555 -26.72 -18.36 -20.16
CA ILE A 555 -27.22 -18.36 -18.79
C ILE A 555 -26.05 -18.53 -17.83
N PHE A 556 -25.93 -17.60 -16.89
CA PHE A 556 -24.98 -17.69 -15.79
C PHE A 556 -25.67 -18.41 -14.64
N VAL A 557 -24.94 -19.33 -14.02
CA VAL A 557 -25.51 -20.26 -13.03
C VAL A 557 -24.61 -20.22 -11.82
N SER A 558 -25.14 -20.05 -10.61
CA SER A 558 -24.34 -19.96 -9.38
C SER A 558 -23.54 -21.23 -9.12
N GLU A 559 -23.98 -22.37 -9.63
CA GLU A 559 -23.29 -23.64 -9.50
C GLU A 559 -22.88 -24.20 -10.88
N PRO A 560 -21.61 -24.60 -11.08
CA PRO A 560 -21.14 -25.08 -12.37
C PRO A 560 -21.62 -26.50 -12.68
N ALA A 561 -21.62 -26.83 -13.97
CA ALA A 561 -21.64 -28.22 -14.42
C ALA A 561 -20.35 -28.94 -13.97
N ILE A 562 -20.46 -30.22 -13.67
CA ILE A 562 -19.35 -31.03 -13.20
C ILE A 562 -19.30 -32.35 -13.97
N LEU A 563 -18.16 -33.02 -13.88
CA LEU A 563 -17.96 -34.37 -14.38
C LEU A 563 -17.86 -35.31 -13.19
N ASP A 564 -18.82 -36.24 -13.08
CA ASP A 564 -18.76 -37.34 -12.12
C ASP A 564 -18.82 -38.67 -12.87
N GLN A 565 -17.86 -39.56 -12.59
CA GLN A 565 -17.70 -40.84 -13.30
C GLN A 565 -17.78 -40.74 -14.83
N ASN A 566 -17.22 -39.67 -15.41
CA ASN A 566 -17.26 -39.36 -16.85
C ASN A 566 -18.65 -38.97 -17.40
N THR A 567 -19.62 -38.75 -16.52
CA THR A 567 -20.96 -38.23 -16.83
C THR A 567 -21.05 -36.75 -16.47
N THR A 568 -21.65 -35.96 -17.37
CA THR A 568 -21.93 -34.54 -17.11
C THR A 568 -23.10 -34.42 -16.14
N MET A 569 -22.83 -33.90 -14.95
CA MET A 569 -23.86 -33.64 -13.94
C MET A 569 -24.17 -32.15 -13.88
N LEU A 570 -25.45 -31.81 -13.71
CA LEU A 570 -25.94 -30.44 -13.65
C LEU A 570 -26.95 -30.24 -12.52
N PRO A 571 -26.97 -29.04 -11.91
CA PRO A 571 -28.06 -28.61 -11.06
C PRO A 571 -29.42 -28.77 -11.75
N VAL A 572 -30.34 -29.49 -11.13
CA VAL A 572 -31.69 -29.78 -11.69
C VAL A 572 -32.43 -28.51 -12.12
N ARG A 573 -32.22 -27.40 -11.38
CA ARG A 573 -32.87 -26.12 -11.61
C ARG A 573 -32.50 -25.49 -12.96
N ILE A 574 -31.27 -25.70 -13.42
CA ILE A 574 -30.81 -25.19 -14.73
C ILE A 574 -31.61 -25.87 -15.84
N ILE A 575 -31.80 -27.17 -15.70
CA ILE A 575 -32.48 -27.99 -16.69
C ILE A 575 -33.98 -27.64 -16.72
N SER A 576 -34.59 -27.44 -15.54
CA SER A 576 -35.97 -26.95 -15.38
C SER A 576 -36.20 -25.62 -16.06
N ASN A 577 -35.36 -24.63 -15.78
CA ASN A 577 -35.47 -23.31 -16.39
C ASN A 577 -35.30 -23.35 -17.92
N ALA A 578 -34.47 -24.25 -18.44
CA ALA A 578 -34.20 -24.35 -19.88
C ALA A 578 -35.38 -24.96 -20.64
N PHE A 579 -35.99 -26.02 -20.12
CA PHE A 579 -37.01 -26.82 -20.83
C PHE A 579 -38.43 -26.67 -20.27
N GLY A 580 -38.63 -25.83 -19.24
CA GLY A 580 -39.96 -25.40 -18.78
C GLY A 580 -40.71 -26.42 -17.92
N PHE A 581 -40.02 -27.35 -17.26
CA PHE A 581 -40.66 -28.34 -16.39
C PHE A 581 -40.61 -27.93 -14.92
N ASP A 582 -41.60 -28.38 -14.14
CA ASP A 582 -41.70 -28.07 -12.71
C ASP A 582 -40.84 -29.02 -11.88
N VAL A 583 -40.14 -28.46 -10.88
CA VAL A 583 -39.28 -29.22 -9.97
C VAL A 583 -39.65 -28.86 -8.53
N SER A 584 -39.90 -29.89 -7.73
CA SER A 584 -40.03 -29.76 -6.28
C SER A 584 -39.08 -30.70 -5.55
N TRP A 585 -38.63 -30.26 -4.37
CA TRP A 585 -37.72 -31.00 -3.50
C TRP A 585 -38.47 -31.46 -2.25
N SER A 586 -38.35 -32.74 -1.91
CA SER A 586 -38.87 -33.33 -0.67
C SER A 586 -37.70 -33.62 0.28
N PRO A 587 -37.43 -32.75 1.26
CA PRO A 587 -36.29 -32.92 2.17
C PRO A 587 -36.41 -34.15 3.07
N SER A 588 -37.63 -34.53 3.45
CA SER A 588 -37.88 -35.70 4.30
C SER A 588 -37.70 -37.02 3.55
N GLU A 589 -37.93 -37.02 2.24
CA GLU A 589 -37.86 -38.22 1.40
C GLU A 589 -36.58 -38.27 0.56
N TRP A 590 -35.72 -37.25 0.66
CA TRP A 590 -34.54 -37.09 -0.19
C TRP A 590 -34.86 -37.29 -1.67
N THR A 591 -35.99 -36.72 -2.11
CA THR A 591 -36.55 -36.96 -3.43
C THR A 591 -36.75 -35.66 -4.20
N VAL A 592 -36.28 -35.63 -5.45
CA VAL A 592 -36.65 -34.61 -6.44
C VAL A 592 -37.84 -35.10 -7.25
N HIS A 593 -38.92 -34.31 -7.28
CA HIS A 593 -40.07 -34.57 -8.16
C HIS A 593 -40.04 -33.62 -9.35
N ILE A 594 -40.02 -34.20 -10.55
CA ILE A 594 -40.04 -33.51 -11.82
C ILE A 594 -41.39 -33.77 -12.48
N THR A 595 -42.11 -32.72 -12.86
CA THR A 595 -43.38 -32.82 -13.59
C THR A 595 -43.22 -32.16 -14.95
N THR A 596 -43.53 -32.89 -16.02
CA THR A 596 -43.57 -32.38 -17.39
C THR A 596 -45.02 -32.26 -17.87
N ASP A 597 -45.27 -31.42 -18.87
CA ASP A 597 -46.61 -31.24 -19.45
C ASP A 597 -47.15 -32.48 -20.20
N GLU A 598 -46.37 -33.56 -20.31
CA GLU A 598 -46.74 -34.80 -21.00
C GLU A 598 -46.91 -35.98 -20.03
N ALA A 599 -48.00 -36.73 -20.19
CA ALA A 599 -48.36 -37.88 -19.35
C ALA A 599 -47.27 -38.99 -19.35
N PRO A 600 -47.11 -39.74 -18.24
CA PRO A 600 -46.00 -40.68 -18.09
C PRO A 600 -46.11 -41.86 -19.07
N ALA A 601 -45.01 -42.17 -19.76
CA ALA A 601 -44.85 -43.44 -20.45
C ALA A 601 -44.64 -44.55 -19.41
N ALA A 602 -45.57 -45.51 -19.37
CA ALA A 602 -45.49 -46.67 -18.48
C ALA A 602 -44.43 -47.66 -19.00
N THR A 603 -43.45 -47.99 -18.17
CA THR A 603 -42.52 -49.11 -18.40
C THR A 603 -43.03 -50.37 -17.68
N PRO A 604 -42.91 -51.59 -18.25
CA PRO A 604 -43.55 -52.79 -17.71
C PRO A 604 -42.80 -53.32 -16.47
N ALA A 605 -43.56 -53.80 -15.48
CA ALA A 605 -43.03 -54.43 -14.28
C ALA A 605 -42.50 -55.85 -14.56
N GLU A 606 -41.29 -56.16 -14.10
CA GLU A 606 -40.77 -57.53 -13.97
C GLU A 606 -41.16 -58.13 -12.62
N GLU A 607 -41.63 -59.38 -12.64
CA GLU A 607 -42.09 -60.16 -11.49
C GLU A 607 -40.93 -60.66 -10.58
N PRO A 608 -41.16 -60.89 -9.27
CA PRO A 608 -40.11 -61.33 -8.36
C PRO A 608 -39.91 -62.85 -8.41
N VAL A 609 -38.65 -63.30 -8.42
CA VAL A 609 -38.27 -64.72 -8.25
C VAL A 609 -37.83 -64.96 -6.80
N ALA A 610 -38.33 -66.07 -6.24
CA ALA A 610 -38.24 -66.50 -4.85
C ALA A 610 -36.82 -66.89 -4.38
N GLU A 611 -36.57 -66.64 -3.10
CA GLU A 611 -35.41 -67.11 -2.33
C GLU A 611 -35.55 -68.57 -1.87
N GLU A 612 -34.42 -69.29 -1.78
CA GLU A 612 -34.17 -70.49 -0.96
C GLU A 612 -32.63 -70.67 -0.74
N PRO A 613 -32.15 -71.41 0.29
CA PRO A 613 -31.30 -70.83 1.33
C PRO A 613 -29.85 -71.40 1.49
N VAL A 614 -29.02 -70.57 2.16
CA VAL A 614 -27.86 -70.78 3.07
C VAL A 614 -26.96 -72.03 2.94
N GLN A 615 -25.63 -71.82 2.85
CA GLN A 615 -24.63 -72.55 3.66
C GLN A 615 -23.39 -71.70 4.02
N GLU A 616 -23.04 -71.69 5.31
CA GLU A 616 -21.77 -71.21 5.91
C GLU A 616 -20.61 -72.18 5.61
N VAL A 617 -19.36 -71.69 5.74
CA VAL A 617 -18.29 -72.20 6.65
C VAL A 617 -16.87 -71.81 6.15
N THR A 618 -16.22 -70.92 6.92
CA THR A 618 -14.78 -70.85 7.39
C THR A 618 -13.61 -70.95 6.36
N THR A 619 -12.38 -70.45 6.52
CA THR A 619 -11.43 -70.20 7.63
C THR A 619 -10.31 -69.21 7.20
N SER A 620 -9.61 -68.69 8.22
CA SER A 620 -8.40 -67.84 8.33
C SER A 620 -7.16 -68.07 7.42
N PRO A 621 -6.16 -67.15 7.47
CA PRO A 621 -5.11 -66.94 6.46
C PRO A 621 -3.76 -67.58 6.78
N GLU A 622 -2.87 -67.70 5.79
CA GLU A 622 -1.43 -67.85 6.02
C GLU A 622 -0.55 -67.38 4.84
N THR A 623 0.61 -66.86 5.22
CA THR A 623 1.72 -66.27 4.46
C THR A 623 2.79 -67.29 4.05
N SER A 624 3.58 -67.03 3.00
CA SER A 624 5.07 -67.18 3.03
C SER A 624 5.79 -66.78 1.72
N ASN A 625 6.73 -65.82 1.85
CA ASN A 625 8.12 -65.67 1.36
C ASN A 625 8.64 -66.25 0.02
N ILE A 626 9.61 -65.52 -0.58
CA ILE A 626 11.06 -65.85 -0.87
C ILE A 626 11.68 -64.65 -1.68
N GLU A 627 12.63 -63.86 -1.11
CA GLU A 627 14.13 -63.80 -1.28
C GLU A 627 14.63 -63.26 -2.65
N GLU A 628 15.81 -62.62 -2.84
CA GLU A 628 16.80 -61.80 -2.09
C GLU A 628 17.95 -61.40 -3.10
N GLN A 629 18.44 -60.13 -3.07
CA GLN A 629 19.85 -59.63 -3.28
C GLN A 629 20.69 -60.00 -4.55
N PRO A 630 21.88 -59.39 -4.87
CA PRO A 630 22.72 -58.44 -4.11
C PRO A 630 23.34 -57.22 -4.87
N GLU A 631 24.09 -56.42 -4.10
CA GLU A 631 24.98 -55.27 -4.42
C GLU A 631 26.31 -55.64 -5.14
N THR A 632 27.00 -54.64 -5.73
CA THR A 632 28.48 -54.46 -5.62
C THR A 632 28.93 -53.05 -6.03
N GLN A 633 29.95 -52.54 -5.31
CA GLN A 633 30.75 -51.33 -5.54
C GLN A 633 31.93 -51.60 -6.50
N THR A 634 32.50 -50.54 -7.11
CA THR A 634 33.96 -50.36 -7.28
C THR A 634 34.34 -48.90 -7.60
N GLU A 635 35.47 -48.47 -7.01
CA GLU A 635 36.21 -47.22 -7.21
C GLU A 635 37.02 -47.22 -8.53
N GLU A 636 37.44 -46.04 -9.03
CA GLU A 636 38.83 -45.70 -9.40
C GLU A 636 38.97 -44.25 -9.99
N ASP A 637 40.00 -43.52 -9.52
CA ASP A 637 40.63 -42.31 -10.09
C ASP A 637 42.00 -42.73 -10.66
N PRO A 638 42.53 -42.18 -11.78
CA PRO A 638 43.56 -41.13 -11.64
C PRO A 638 43.64 -40.07 -12.77
N SER A 639 43.84 -38.82 -12.35
CA SER A 639 44.73 -37.75 -12.86
C SER A 639 45.34 -37.77 -14.30
N LYS A 640 45.29 -36.64 -15.04
CA LYS A 640 46.41 -35.69 -15.32
C LYS A 640 46.17 -34.76 -16.55
N ALA A 641 46.43 -33.47 -16.31
CA ALA A 641 47.19 -32.47 -17.09
C ALA A 641 46.96 -32.25 -18.61
N SER A 642 46.68 -30.98 -18.99
CA SER A 642 47.61 -30.20 -19.84
C SER A 642 47.36 -28.69 -19.75
N GLU A 643 48.46 -27.95 -19.74
CA GLU A 643 48.65 -26.50 -19.65
C GLU A 643 48.43 -25.74 -20.98
N GLY A 644 48.46 -24.41 -20.89
CA GLY A 644 48.70 -23.43 -21.96
C GLY A 644 47.61 -22.36 -22.00
N GLY A 645 47.76 -21.11 -21.53
CA GLY A 645 48.94 -20.28 -21.38
C GLY A 645 49.13 -19.42 -22.63
N THR A 646 48.75 -18.13 -22.58
CA THR A 646 49.57 -16.98 -23.02
C THR A 646 48.92 -15.66 -22.63
N SER A 647 49.81 -14.78 -22.19
CA SER A 647 49.72 -13.37 -21.82
C SER A 647 49.32 -12.46 -22.99
N ASP A 648 48.97 -11.20 -22.68
CA ASP A 648 49.86 -10.08 -23.03
C ASP A 648 49.52 -8.82 -22.21
N GLU A 649 50.59 -8.25 -21.65
CA GLU A 649 50.68 -6.94 -21.03
C GLU A 649 50.66 -5.84 -22.10
N GLU A 650 50.13 -4.67 -21.77
CA GLU A 650 50.80 -3.42 -22.16
C GLU A 650 50.38 -2.28 -21.23
N ALA A 651 51.37 -1.75 -20.51
CA ALA A 651 51.33 -0.46 -19.84
C ALA A 651 52.26 0.48 -20.62
N THR A 652 51.93 1.77 -20.71
CA THR A 652 52.91 2.86 -20.53
C THR A 652 52.28 4.27 -20.50
N ASN A 653 52.81 5.03 -19.53
CA ASN A 653 53.26 6.42 -19.57
C ASN A 653 52.34 7.64 -19.34
N GLU A 654 52.57 8.22 -18.15
CA GLU A 654 53.06 9.58 -17.85
C GLU A 654 52.30 10.83 -18.35
N LYS A 655 51.90 11.70 -17.41
CA LYS A 655 52.66 12.94 -17.10
C LYS A 655 52.12 13.70 -15.87
N GLN A 656 53.04 14.09 -15.00
CA GLN A 656 52.93 15.09 -13.93
C GLN A 656 52.82 16.51 -14.50
N LEU A 657 52.15 17.42 -13.79
CA LEU A 657 52.48 18.85 -13.67
C LEU A 657 51.92 19.42 -12.35
N ASN A 658 52.83 19.99 -11.55
CA ASN A 658 52.59 20.83 -10.37
C ASN A 658 52.10 22.22 -10.79
N GLU A 659 51.26 22.88 -9.99
CA GLU A 659 51.30 24.33 -9.72
C GLU A 659 50.75 24.64 -8.31
N THR A 660 51.33 25.69 -7.72
CA THR A 660 51.31 26.14 -6.31
C THR A 660 50.35 27.31 -6.05
N ASP A 661 49.66 27.32 -4.89
CA ASP A 661 49.24 28.40 -3.93
C ASP A 661 48.75 29.79 -4.45
N PRO A 662 48.01 30.68 -3.71
CA PRO A 662 47.77 30.71 -2.25
C PRO A 662 46.40 31.21 -1.71
N THR A 663 46.22 31.02 -0.39
CA THR A 663 45.49 31.85 0.62
C THR A 663 44.05 32.33 0.38
N ALA A 664 43.15 31.98 1.31
CA ALA A 664 41.94 32.77 1.61
C ALA A 664 41.61 32.71 3.11
N GLU A 665 41.26 33.87 3.65
CA GLU A 665 41.12 34.25 5.05
C GLU A 665 39.93 33.57 5.77
N GLU A 666 40.12 33.28 7.05
CA GLU A 666 39.09 32.84 7.99
C GLU A 666 38.10 33.98 8.29
N SER A 667 36.79 33.69 8.17
CA SER A 667 35.74 34.47 8.82
C SER A 667 34.97 33.56 9.79
N VAL A 668 35.13 33.84 11.08
CA VAL A 668 34.46 33.17 12.18
C VAL A 668 33.24 34.03 12.56
N LEU A 669 32.03 33.50 12.37
CA LEU A 669 30.83 34.05 12.99
C LEU A 669 30.55 33.28 14.28
N GLU A 670 31.04 33.83 15.39
CA GLU A 670 30.65 33.47 16.74
C GLU A 670 29.33 34.13 17.10
N GLU A 671 28.41 33.34 17.63
CA GLU A 671 27.21 33.78 18.34
C GLU A 671 27.65 34.38 19.69
N GLN A 672 27.89 35.69 19.75
CA GLN A 672 28.11 36.41 21.01
C GLN A 672 26.87 37.18 21.45
N THR A 673 26.44 36.85 22.66
CA THR A 673 25.48 37.57 23.48
C THR A 673 26.05 38.92 23.91
N SER A 674 25.38 40.01 23.58
CA SER A 674 25.68 41.34 24.13
C SER A 674 25.11 41.48 25.54
N THR A 675 26.00 41.63 26.52
CA THR A 675 25.70 42.24 27.81
C THR A 675 25.77 43.76 27.66
N GLU A 676 24.63 44.45 27.78
CA GLU A 676 24.61 45.90 27.98
C GLU A 676 25.01 46.20 29.43
N ASN A 677 26.12 46.92 29.58
CA ASN A 677 26.48 47.56 30.84
C ASN A 677 26.48 49.07 30.58
N ASN A 678 25.68 49.79 31.37
CA ASN A 678 25.47 51.23 31.32
C ASN A 678 26.79 52.00 31.38
N GLY A 679 26.96 52.94 30.45
CA GLY A 679 27.95 54.01 30.54
C GLY A 679 27.49 55.05 31.56
N GLN A 680 28.38 55.40 32.49
CA GLN A 680 28.25 56.54 33.38
C GLN A 680 29.44 57.46 33.11
N GLU A 681 29.17 58.62 32.53
CA GLU A 681 30.12 59.73 32.40
C GLU A 681 30.10 60.60 33.67
N ASP A 682 31.30 61.05 34.03
CA ASP A 682 31.65 61.86 35.18
C ASP A 682 30.91 63.20 35.28
N THR A 683 30.55 63.61 36.50
CA THR A 683 30.77 64.99 36.98
C THR A 683 30.96 65.03 38.49
N LYS A 684 32.06 65.68 38.89
CA LYS A 684 32.44 66.09 40.26
C LYS A 684 31.32 66.85 40.98
N VAL A 685 31.26 66.73 42.32
CA VAL A 685 31.60 67.79 43.31
C VAL A 685 31.22 67.33 44.74
N ASP A 686 32.22 67.40 45.61
CA ASP A 686 32.26 67.64 47.06
C ASP A 686 31.12 67.35 48.05
N SER A 687 31.59 66.82 49.19
CA SER A 687 31.27 67.19 50.58
C SER A 687 30.30 66.34 51.42
N GLN A 688 30.85 65.94 52.58
CA GLN A 688 30.25 65.88 53.91
C GLN A 688 29.39 64.67 54.36
N THR A 689 30.07 63.81 55.13
CA THR A 689 29.80 63.43 56.55
C THR A 689 28.41 62.98 57.03
N VAL A 690 28.48 61.87 57.78
CA VAL A 690 27.73 61.46 59.00
C VAL A 690 26.71 60.31 58.83
N SER A 691 26.88 59.32 59.73
CA SER A 691 25.97 58.26 60.21
C SER A 691 24.47 58.61 60.16
N GLU A 692 23.56 57.68 59.90
CA GLU A 692 23.22 56.42 60.59
C GLU A 692 22.46 55.48 59.65
#